data_AF-A0A6I9NPV4-F1
#
_entry.id   AF-A0A6I9NPV4-F1
#
_cell.length_a   1.000
_cell.length_b   1.000
_cell.length_c   1.000
_cell.angle_alpha   90.00
_cell.angle_beta   90.00
_cell.angle_gamma   90.00
#
_symmetry.space_group_name_H-M   'P 1'
#
loop_
_entity.id
_entity.type
_entity.pdbx_description
1 polymer ?
#
loop_
_entity_poly.entity_id
_entity_poly.type
_entity_poly.pdbx_seq_one_letter_code
_entity_poly.pdbx_strand_id
1 'polypeptide(L)'
;MAAQMAVNSGASLWGPLKELWETVDGAVLRRQPESVHLLDLQLKKHKPHFLSLFKNPPKSAEQREKVRKASTEGIAIQGQQGSRLLPEQLLSEAFILSDLFDIGELSALELLLAGEQQQPHFPGLTRGLVAVLLYWDGKLCVANSLRTLIQSRHGKTFTLDLSGELVALTTRFTDELMNQGLTKRVLALVSEINVAREFERLQKERGLGNEKHRKEVSDLIKESRQALADSLFSWTCQSPLSKDDTLALIGHLETVSAQADGSLDSVNLALVMALLYCLDVSFVEQGTEDREDLIQALPLLTERQYVSAVHSRLMDGQPWKLPGLQAVCRLAWALSLRVLSQLPQGGALVEFTEADEALADQALLGDVFLFMREGILGCEGCAQEEFYIRRLHSLITDFLALMPMKVKQLRNRADEDARLVHMSLQMESELPSSLRKDLDHLMNLIGEFYSKDPFGLELGLEFWCPTESLQHTSLQGSYLGMALQRPPHKQVVLSKFVRQMGDLLPSTLYISYLRMLKGLANGPQCSHYAFSLLKTNGATHSDNLQGVSGSPVSWEHFFHSLMLYHENLRRDFPNPDAAQFRHPSLRGITQRELEGLTSFLQLLTTIITWSENARLALCEHPQWTPVVVMLGLLQCSVPPVLKAEVLRCLAAFGKSPEIAASLWQSLEYTQVILQTVDRTGQAAGIETEKVGVADAVLEVFHKLLRDYEPQPSDFVQEIVELQGEQLRPQAPGPQPHVPPVERLGPR
;
A
#
# COMPACT_ATOMS: atom_id res chain seq x y z
N MET A 1 -38.79 39.74 26.06
CA MET A 1 -37.84 39.98 27.18
C MET A 1 -37.02 38.73 27.35
N ALA A 2 -35.71 38.71 27.55
CA ALA A 2 -34.62 39.63 27.32
C ALA A 2 -33.38 38.74 27.52
N ALA A 3 -32.41 38.86 26.62
CA ALA A 3 -31.04 38.36 26.73
C ALA A 3 -30.61 37.90 28.13
N GLN A 4 -30.43 36.59 28.29
CA GLN A 4 -29.26 36.08 28.98
C GLN A 4 -28.51 35.20 27.99
N MET A 5 -27.61 35.87 27.27
CA MET A 5 -26.58 35.20 26.48
C MET A 5 -25.91 34.16 27.38
N ALA A 6 -25.88 32.90 26.96
CA ALA A 6 -24.99 31.92 27.53
C ALA A 6 -23.55 32.39 27.23
N VAL A 7 -22.97 33.15 28.16
CA VAL A 7 -21.57 33.61 28.13
C VAL A 7 -20.59 32.42 28.22
N ASN A 8 -21.07 31.19 28.40
CA ASN A 8 -20.24 30.01 28.66
C ASN A 8 -20.16 28.99 27.52
N SER A 9 -20.73 29.23 26.33
CA SER A 9 -20.65 28.28 25.20
C SER A 9 -19.21 27.90 24.79
N GLY A 10 -18.20 28.68 25.19
CA GLY A 10 -16.78 28.41 24.95
C GLY A 10 -16.05 27.62 26.06
N ALA A 11 -16.73 27.21 27.13
CA ALA A 11 -16.08 26.57 28.28
C ALA A 11 -16.02 25.03 28.21
N SER A 12 -16.93 24.38 27.48
CA SER A 12 -16.98 22.90 27.44
C SER A 12 -16.11 22.34 26.32
N LEU A 13 -15.13 21.53 26.69
CA LEU A 13 -14.05 21.05 25.80
C LEU A 13 -14.33 19.71 25.11
N TRP A 14 -15.41 18.99 25.47
CA TRP A 14 -15.67 17.65 24.94
C TRP A 14 -17.09 17.46 24.41
N GLY A 15 -18.12 17.58 25.27
CA GLY A 15 -19.51 17.27 24.92
C GLY A 15 -19.99 17.95 23.62
N PRO A 16 -19.89 19.29 23.50
CA PRO A 16 -20.31 19.99 22.29
C PRO A 16 -19.48 19.64 21.04
N LEU A 17 -18.21 19.27 21.19
CA LEU A 17 -17.36 18.89 20.07
C LEU A 17 -17.71 17.48 19.56
N LYS A 18 -18.11 16.60 20.48
CA LYS A 18 -18.61 15.27 20.14
C LYS A 18 -19.97 15.32 19.45
N GLU A 19 -20.90 16.13 19.95
CA GLU A 19 -22.20 16.39 19.30
C GLU A 19 -22.02 16.97 17.89
N LEU A 20 -21.07 17.89 17.72
CA LEU A 20 -20.71 18.43 16.42
C LEU A 20 -20.23 17.32 15.47
N TRP A 21 -19.31 16.47 15.92
CA TRP A 21 -18.81 15.36 15.11
C TRP A 21 -19.92 14.38 14.73
N GLU A 22 -20.79 13.99 15.67
CA GLU A 22 -21.93 13.11 15.39
C GLU A 22 -22.92 13.75 14.39
N THR A 23 -23.12 15.07 14.46
CA THR A 23 -23.97 15.80 13.51
C THR A 23 -23.34 15.83 12.11
N VAL A 24 -22.02 16.08 12.02
CA VAL A 24 -21.28 16.10 10.74
C VAL A 24 -21.24 14.69 10.13
N ASP A 25 -20.90 13.67 10.91
CA ASP A 25 -20.88 12.26 10.51
C ASP A 25 -22.27 11.80 10.07
N GLY A 26 -23.29 12.15 10.85
CA GLY A 26 -24.69 11.87 10.55
C GLY A 26 -25.16 12.52 9.25
N ALA A 27 -24.78 13.78 8.99
CA ALA A 27 -25.19 14.53 7.80
C ALA A 27 -24.44 14.07 6.54
N VAL A 28 -23.12 13.85 6.63
CA VAL A 28 -22.26 13.60 5.46
C VAL A 28 -22.13 12.11 5.16
N LEU A 29 -21.77 11.28 6.15
CA LEU A 29 -21.50 9.86 5.93
C LEU A 29 -22.76 9.01 6.05
N ARG A 30 -23.64 9.29 7.04
CA ARG A 30 -24.88 8.53 7.25
C ARG A 30 -26.11 9.10 6.52
N ARG A 31 -25.97 10.28 5.91
CA ARG A 31 -27.00 10.96 5.10
C ARG A 31 -28.35 11.15 5.82
N GLN A 32 -28.31 11.45 7.12
CA GLN A 32 -29.51 11.64 7.94
C GLN A 32 -30.10 13.04 7.76
N PRO A 33 -31.41 13.18 7.46
CA PRO A 33 -32.03 14.47 7.15
C PRO A 33 -32.08 15.41 8.37
N GLU A 34 -32.27 14.87 9.57
CA GLU A 34 -32.29 15.64 10.83
C GLU A 34 -30.96 16.36 11.07
N SER A 35 -29.85 15.65 10.83
CA SER A 35 -28.50 16.17 10.99
C SER A 35 -28.17 17.26 9.97
N VAL A 36 -28.71 17.17 8.74
CA VAL A 36 -28.54 18.21 7.71
C VAL A 36 -29.19 19.54 8.14
N HIS A 37 -30.38 19.50 8.73
CA HIS A 37 -31.06 20.70 9.22
C HIS A 37 -30.34 21.36 10.40
N LEU A 38 -29.70 20.57 11.27
CA LEU A 38 -28.96 21.06 12.42
C LEU A 38 -27.54 21.53 12.08
N LEU A 39 -26.99 21.08 10.94
CA LEU A 39 -25.60 21.32 10.57
C LEU A 39 -25.25 22.81 10.48
N ASP A 40 -26.07 23.63 9.81
CA ASP A 40 -25.81 25.07 9.65
C ASP A 40 -25.72 25.79 11.02
N LEU A 41 -26.62 25.45 11.94
CA LEU A 41 -26.64 26.01 13.29
C LEU A 41 -25.40 25.61 14.08
N GLN A 42 -25.01 24.32 14.02
CA GLN A 42 -23.84 23.81 14.72
C GLN A 42 -22.54 24.37 14.16
N LEU A 43 -22.41 24.49 12.83
CA LEU A 43 -21.23 25.09 12.19
C LEU A 43 -21.07 26.57 12.56
N LYS A 44 -22.17 27.34 12.58
CA LYS A 44 -22.13 28.75 13.02
C LYS A 44 -21.71 28.87 14.48
N LYS A 45 -22.21 28.00 15.36
CA LYS A 45 -21.87 27.97 16.79
C LYS A 45 -20.40 27.61 17.03
N HIS A 46 -19.89 26.60 16.33
CA HIS A 46 -18.54 26.04 16.55
C HIS A 46 -17.46 26.61 15.62
N LYS A 47 -17.80 27.54 14.71
CA LYS A 47 -16.86 28.29 13.87
C LYS A 47 -15.59 28.79 14.61
N PRO A 48 -15.65 29.42 15.80
CA PRO A 48 -14.43 29.89 16.49
C PRO A 48 -13.48 28.74 16.88
N HIS A 49 -13.99 27.53 17.10
CA HIS A 49 -13.14 26.36 17.41
C HIS A 49 -12.39 25.86 16.17
N PHE A 50 -13.02 25.90 14.98
CA PHE A 50 -12.34 25.62 13.71
C PHE A 50 -11.32 26.70 13.35
N LEU A 51 -11.62 27.96 13.62
CA LEU A 51 -10.70 29.06 13.37
C LEU A 51 -9.48 29.01 14.29
N SER A 52 -9.69 28.86 15.59
CA SER A 52 -8.59 28.87 16.56
C SER A 52 -7.81 27.56 16.60
N LEU A 53 -8.38 26.45 16.08
CA LEU A 53 -7.85 25.10 15.90
C LEU A 53 -6.88 24.64 16.99
N PHE A 54 -7.38 23.79 17.88
CA PHE A 54 -6.69 23.25 19.06
C PHE A 54 -6.22 24.28 20.10
N LYS A 55 -6.35 25.59 19.87
CA LYS A 55 -6.14 26.59 20.92
C LYS A 55 -7.09 26.38 22.09
N ASN A 56 -6.50 26.39 23.27
CA ASN A 56 -7.20 26.22 24.53
C ASN A 56 -7.76 27.56 25.01
N PRO A 57 -8.93 27.56 25.69
CA PRO A 57 -9.40 28.74 26.38
C PRO A 57 -8.38 29.14 27.45
N PRO A 58 -7.92 30.41 27.48
CA PRO A 58 -6.84 30.84 28.36
C PRO A 58 -7.27 30.85 29.83
N LYS A 59 -6.29 30.75 30.72
CA LYS A 59 -6.48 30.93 32.16
C LYS A 59 -6.96 32.33 32.50
N SER A 60 -7.81 32.43 33.52
CA SER A 60 -8.31 33.71 34.01
C SER A 60 -8.31 33.74 35.52
N ALA A 61 -7.69 34.79 36.09
CA ALA A 61 -7.66 34.99 37.54
C ALA A 61 -9.07 35.07 38.15
N GLU A 62 -10.03 35.63 37.41
CA GLU A 62 -11.44 35.68 37.83
C GLU A 62 -12.10 34.30 37.84
N GLN A 63 -11.77 33.44 36.88
CA GLN A 63 -12.26 32.06 36.83
C GLN A 63 -11.64 31.23 37.95
N ARG A 64 -10.34 31.41 38.20
CA ARG A 64 -9.61 30.77 39.31
C ARG A 64 -10.24 31.11 40.67
N GLU A 65 -10.59 32.37 40.90
CA GLU A 65 -11.26 32.78 42.13
C GLU A 65 -12.68 32.19 42.26
N LYS A 66 -13.46 32.16 41.17
CA LYS A 66 -14.79 31.55 41.16
C LYS A 66 -14.72 30.05 41.48
N VAL A 67 -13.80 29.32 40.85
CA VAL A 67 -13.56 27.89 41.09
C VAL A 67 -13.09 27.64 42.52
N ARG A 68 -12.24 28.51 43.08
CA ARG A 68 -11.82 28.40 44.49
C ARG A 68 -12.97 28.60 45.48
N LYS A 69 -13.91 29.50 45.19
CA LYS A 69 -15.10 29.77 46.01
C LYS A 69 -16.25 28.77 45.74
N ALA A 70 -16.08 27.84 44.81
CA ALA A 70 -17.10 26.84 44.46
C ALA A 70 -17.44 25.88 45.59
N SER A 71 -16.53 25.68 46.54
CA SER A 71 -16.77 24.87 47.75
C SER A 71 -17.69 25.56 48.76
N THR A 72 -17.84 26.89 48.68
CA THR A 72 -18.61 27.70 49.64
C THR A 72 -19.84 28.39 49.02
N GLU A 73 -19.73 28.92 47.80
CA GLU A 73 -20.79 29.70 47.12
C GLU A 73 -21.51 28.87 46.03
N GLY A 74 -20.92 27.72 45.68
CA GLY A 74 -21.32 26.87 44.56
C GLY A 74 -21.02 27.50 43.20
N ILE A 75 -21.02 26.68 42.15
CA ILE A 75 -20.88 27.15 40.76
C ILE A 75 -22.09 26.71 39.94
N ALA A 76 -22.55 27.60 39.06
CA ALA A 76 -23.49 27.25 37.99
C ALA A 76 -22.75 26.51 36.87
N ILE A 77 -23.03 25.21 36.73
CA ILE A 77 -22.50 24.35 35.66
C ILE A 77 -23.46 24.40 34.47
N GLN A 78 -22.94 24.39 33.23
CA GLN A 78 -23.79 24.43 32.02
C GLN A 78 -24.78 23.26 31.97
N GLY A 79 -26.04 23.56 31.64
CA GLY A 79 -27.10 22.57 31.47
C GLY A 79 -27.82 22.14 32.76
N GLN A 80 -27.38 22.59 33.93
CA GLN A 80 -28.05 22.30 35.21
C GLN A 80 -28.66 23.58 35.82
N GLN A 81 -29.87 23.46 36.39
CA GLN A 81 -30.50 24.56 37.12
C GLN A 81 -29.97 24.61 38.55
N GLY A 82 -29.28 25.71 38.89
CA GLY A 82 -28.83 26.00 40.26
C GLY A 82 -27.30 25.98 40.43
N SER A 83 -26.85 26.57 41.54
CA SER A 83 -25.44 26.59 41.96
C SER A 83 -25.13 25.29 42.73
N ARG A 84 -24.13 24.51 42.30
CA ARG A 84 -23.73 23.26 42.96
C ARG A 84 -22.46 23.45 43.78
N LEU A 85 -22.48 22.98 45.03
CA LEU A 85 -21.29 22.88 45.86
C LEU A 85 -20.42 21.70 45.39
N LEU A 86 -19.13 21.97 45.18
CA LEU A 86 -18.18 20.98 44.67
C LEU A 86 -17.14 20.58 45.74
N PRO A 87 -16.77 19.30 45.84
CA PRO A 87 -15.76 18.85 46.80
C PRO A 87 -14.38 19.47 46.54
N GLU A 88 -13.63 19.78 47.60
CA GLU A 88 -12.28 20.36 47.48
C GLU A 88 -11.30 19.47 46.69
N GLN A 89 -11.45 18.14 46.78
CA GLN A 89 -10.65 17.19 46.00
C GLN A 89 -10.83 17.43 44.49
N LEU A 90 -12.06 17.64 44.02
CA LEU A 90 -12.36 17.87 42.62
C LEU A 90 -11.84 19.23 42.14
N LEU A 91 -11.85 20.25 43.01
CA LEU A 91 -11.24 21.55 42.71
C LEU A 91 -9.71 21.44 42.59
N SER A 92 -9.06 20.66 43.46
CA SER A 92 -7.61 20.41 43.38
C SER A 92 -7.20 19.70 42.09
N GLU A 93 -7.98 18.67 41.68
CA GLU A 93 -7.78 17.97 40.40
C GLU A 93 -8.01 18.92 39.20
N ALA A 94 -8.97 19.84 39.29
CA ALA A 94 -9.27 20.81 38.23
C ALA A 94 -8.11 21.81 38.04
N PHE A 95 -7.48 22.26 39.12
CA PHE A 95 -6.30 23.11 39.03
C PHE A 95 -5.10 22.36 38.41
N ILE A 96 -4.90 21.08 38.74
CA ILE A 96 -3.85 20.26 38.11
C ILE A 96 -4.07 20.16 36.60
N LEU A 97 -5.29 19.87 36.14
CA LEU A 97 -5.61 19.81 34.70
C LEU A 97 -5.51 21.17 34.00
N SER A 98 -5.92 22.24 34.68
CA SER A 98 -5.73 23.61 34.21
C SER A 98 -4.25 23.92 34.01
N ASP A 99 -3.39 23.53 34.95
CA ASP A 99 -1.95 23.75 34.87
C ASP A 99 -1.26 22.83 33.84
N LEU A 100 -1.75 21.60 33.67
CA LEU A 100 -1.23 20.63 32.71
C LEU A 100 -1.46 21.03 31.25
N PHE A 101 -2.71 21.36 30.89
CA PHE A 101 -3.11 21.69 29.52
C PHE A 101 -3.14 23.19 29.22
N ASP A 102 -2.81 24.02 30.21
CA ASP A 102 -2.94 25.48 30.14
C ASP A 102 -4.35 25.93 29.70
N ILE A 103 -5.37 25.30 30.29
CA ILE A 103 -6.79 25.56 30.03
C ILE A 103 -7.41 26.40 31.16
N GLY A 104 -8.41 27.21 30.84
CA GLY A 104 -9.21 27.95 31.82
C GLY A 104 -9.82 27.05 32.89
N GLU A 105 -9.86 27.53 34.13
CA GLU A 105 -10.22 26.73 35.30
C GLU A 105 -11.68 26.20 35.25
N LEU A 106 -12.60 26.95 34.63
CA LEU A 106 -13.98 26.48 34.40
C LEU A 106 -14.03 25.33 33.38
N SER A 107 -13.19 25.39 32.34
CA SER A 107 -13.10 24.34 31.32
C SER A 107 -12.47 23.07 31.86
N ALA A 108 -11.45 23.19 32.71
CA ALA A 108 -10.86 22.06 33.41
C ALA A 108 -11.88 21.36 34.33
N LEU A 109 -12.70 22.16 35.01
CA LEU A 109 -13.76 21.67 35.89
C LEU A 109 -14.85 20.92 35.12
N GLU A 110 -15.33 21.48 34.01
CA GLU A 110 -16.33 20.83 33.15
C GLU A 110 -15.79 19.53 32.53
N LEU A 111 -14.51 19.50 32.13
CA LEU A 111 -13.85 18.29 31.61
C LEU A 111 -13.76 17.18 32.67
N LEU A 112 -13.45 17.53 33.93
CA LEU A 112 -13.46 16.55 35.03
C LEU A 112 -14.84 16.00 35.33
N LEU A 113 -15.86 16.86 35.32
CA LEU A 113 -17.24 16.42 35.53
C LEU A 113 -17.70 15.49 34.40
N ALA A 114 -17.30 15.75 33.15
CA ALA A 114 -17.51 14.83 32.04
C ALA A 114 -16.77 13.50 32.24
N GLY A 115 -15.53 13.55 32.76
CA GLY A 115 -14.76 12.35 33.12
C GLY A 115 -15.43 11.51 34.21
N GLU A 116 -16.02 12.15 35.22
CA GLU A 116 -16.80 11.48 36.27
C GLU A 116 -18.06 10.79 35.71
N GLN A 117 -18.76 11.45 34.79
CA GLN A 117 -19.93 10.85 34.12
C GLN A 117 -19.56 9.66 33.22
N GLN A 118 -18.40 9.71 32.57
CA GLN A 118 -17.93 8.66 31.65
C GLN A 118 -17.14 7.54 32.34
N GLN A 119 -16.80 7.71 33.61
CA GLN A 119 -16.05 6.73 34.40
C GLN A 119 -16.64 5.29 34.37
N PRO A 120 -17.97 5.07 34.34
CA PRO A 120 -18.54 3.72 34.22
C PRO A 120 -18.10 2.95 32.98
N HIS A 121 -17.77 3.64 31.88
CA HIS A 121 -17.31 3.03 30.63
C HIS A 121 -15.83 2.61 30.67
N PHE A 122 -15.06 3.10 31.66
CA PHE A 122 -13.62 2.85 31.80
C PHE A 122 -13.28 2.22 33.15
N PRO A 123 -13.51 0.90 33.32
CA PRO A 123 -13.27 0.23 34.60
C PRO A 123 -11.79 0.29 34.98
N GLY A 124 -11.50 0.79 36.18
CA GLY A 124 -10.15 0.86 36.73
C GLY A 124 -9.38 2.15 36.44
N LEU A 125 -9.98 3.14 35.76
CA LEU A 125 -9.41 4.48 35.60
C LEU A 125 -10.01 5.49 36.59
N THR A 126 -9.18 6.42 37.06
CA THR A 126 -9.64 7.56 37.85
C THR A 126 -10.24 8.63 36.92
N ARG A 127 -11.17 9.45 37.43
CA ARG A 127 -11.80 10.53 36.66
C ARG A 127 -10.80 11.49 35.99
N GLY A 128 -9.65 11.75 36.63
CA GLY A 128 -8.59 12.58 36.04
C GLY A 128 -7.93 11.94 34.81
N LEU A 129 -7.72 10.62 34.82
CA LEU A 129 -7.21 9.89 33.65
C LEU A 129 -8.24 9.85 32.53
N VAL A 130 -9.53 9.66 32.87
CA VAL A 130 -10.61 9.74 31.88
C VAL A 130 -10.70 11.15 31.28
N ALA A 131 -10.54 12.20 32.09
CA ALA A 131 -10.51 13.58 31.60
C ALA A 131 -9.38 13.84 30.58
N VAL A 132 -8.20 13.21 30.76
CA VAL A 132 -7.11 13.26 29.77
C VAL A 132 -7.51 12.60 28.44
N LEU A 133 -8.21 11.46 28.48
CA LEU A 133 -8.75 10.82 27.28
C LEU A 133 -9.77 11.72 26.58
N LEU A 134 -10.75 12.25 27.33
CA LEU A 134 -11.80 13.11 26.78
C LEU A 134 -11.24 14.41 26.18
N TYR A 135 -10.14 14.93 26.73
CA TYR A 135 -9.46 16.10 26.16
C TYR A 135 -8.94 15.81 24.75
N TRP A 136 -8.22 14.71 24.57
CA TRP A 136 -7.69 14.33 23.25
C TRP A 136 -8.78 13.84 22.30
N ASP A 137 -9.80 13.13 22.81
CA ASP A 137 -10.98 12.74 22.04
C ASP A 137 -11.72 13.96 21.48
N GLY A 138 -11.92 15.01 22.28
CA GLY A 138 -12.54 16.26 21.81
C GLY A 138 -11.75 16.94 20.69
N LYS A 139 -10.40 16.90 20.75
CA LYS A 139 -9.53 17.41 19.68
C LYS A 139 -9.65 16.55 18.42
N LEU A 140 -9.66 15.22 18.58
CA LEU A 140 -9.87 14.29 17.49
C LEU A 140 -11.23 14.49 16.80
N CYS A 141 -12.31 14.68 17.56
CA CYS A 141 -13.64 14.99 17.03
C CYS A 141 -13.63 16.24 16.14
N VAL A 142 -12.91 17.30 16.53
CA VAL A 142 -12.79 18.52 15.70
C VAL A 142 -11.99 18.25 14.43
N ALA A 143 -10.88 17.52 14.52
CA ALA A 143 -10.06 17.18 13.36
C ALA A 143 -10.83 16.28 12.37
N ASN A 144 -11.54 15.26 12.86
CA ASN A 144 -12.39 14.39 12.04
C ASN A 144 -13.56 15.16 11.43
N SER A 145 -14.21 16.04 12.18
CA SER A 145 -15.27 16.91 11.64
C SER A 145 -14.74 17.77 10.50
N LEU A 146 -13.56 18.37 10.66
CA LEU A 146 -12.91 19.17 9.61
C LEU A 146 -12.63 18.31 8.37
N ARG A 147 -12.03 17.13 8.56
CA ARG A 147 -11.74 16.18 7.47
C ARG A 147 -13.01 15.84 6.68
N THR A 148 -14.07 15.43 7.38
CA THR A 148 -15.34 15.04 6.76
C THR A 148 -16.02 16.21 6.03
N LEU A 149 -15.98 17.43 6.60
CA LEU A 149 -16.51 18.64 5.94
C LEU A 149 -15.73 19.01 4.67
N ILE A 150 -14.42 18.76 4.64
CA ILE A 150 -13.59 18.99 3.46
C ILE A 150 -13.86 17.92 2.40
N GLN A 151 -14.04 16.66 2.81
CA GLN A 151 -14.40 15.57 1.91
C GLN A 151 -15.76 15.78 1.24
N SER A 152 -16.72 16.43 1.92
CA SER A 152 -18.04 16.74 1.37
C SER A 152 -18.08 17.93 0.39
N ARG A 153 -16.94 18.58 0.15
CA ARG A 153 -16.85 19.70 -0.81
C ARG A 153 -17.12 19.23 -2.23
N HIS A 154 -17.50 20.17 -3.08
CA HIS A 154 -17.41 19.97 -4.51
C HIS A 154 -15.93 19.93 -4.89
N GLY A 155 -15.50 18.92 -5.63
CA GLY A 155 -14.15 18.95 -6.17
C GLY A 155 -13.85 17.87 -7.18
N LYS A 156 -12.56 17.79 -7.50
CA LYS A 156 -12.06 17.25 -8.76
C LYS A 156 -11.95 15.72 -8.77
N THR A 157 -11.65 15.12 -7.62
CA THR A 157 -11.20 13.73 -7.57
C THR A 157 -12.31 12.76 -7.14
N PHE A 158 -13.23 13.20 -6.28
CA PHE A 158 -14.35 12.38 -5.82
C PHE A 158 -15.55 13.21 -5.39
N THR A 159 -16.74 12.66 -5.54
CA THR A 159 -18.02 13.25 -5.11
C THR A 159 -18.76 12.27 -4.21
N LEU A 160 -19.31 12.76 -3.09
CA LEU A 160 -20.04 11.93 -2.12
C LEU A 160 -21.55 11.82 -2.42
N ASP A 161 -22.00 12.20 -3.62
CA ASP A 161 -23.41 12.23 -4.06
C ASP A 161 -24.37 12.88 -3.04
N LEU A 162 -23.95 14.02 -2.49
CA LEU A 162 -24.71 14.78 -1.50
C LEU A 162 -25.61 15.84 -2.16
N SER A 163 -26.60 16.34 -1.43
CA SER A 163 -27.47 17.42 -1.94
C SER A 163 -26.65 18.68 -2.25
N GLY A 164 -26.96 19.34 -3.37
CA GLY A 164 -26.21 20.53 -3.82
C GLY A 164 -26.19 21.68 -2.79
N GLU A 165 -27.24 21.81 -1.98
CA GLU A 165 -27.30 22.79 -0.88
C GLU A 165 -26.28 22.48 0.23
N LEU A 166 -26.14 21.20 0.61
CA LEU A 166 -25.18 20.76 1.63
C LEU A 166 -23.74 20.96 1.14
N VAL A 167 -23.47 20.60 -0.11
CA VAL A 167 -22.16 20.80 -0.74
C VAL A 167 -21.82 22.29 -0.82
N ALA A 168 -22.77 23.14 -1.20
CA ALA A 168 -22.55 24.60 -1.25
C ALA A 168 -22.29 25.20 0.14
N LEU A 169 -23.01 24.74 1.16
CA LEU A 169 -22.84 25.19 2.55
C LEU A 169 -21.46 24.80 3.10
N THR A 170 -21.07 23.54 2.94
CA THR A 170 -19.77 23.03 3.40
C THR A 170 -18.61 23.68 2.65
N THR A 171 -18.75 23.89 1.34
CA THR A 171 -17.76 24.60 0.50
C THR A 171 -17.54 26.03 0.98
N ARG A 172 -18.62 26.81 1.16
CA ARG A 172 -18.51 28.20 1.67
C ARG A 172 -17.86 28.27 3.05
N PHE A 173 -18.27 27.38 3.96
CA PHE A 173 -17.72 27.35 5.31
C PHE A 173 -16.22 27.03 5.30
N THR A 174 -15.80 26.03 4.54
CA THR A 174 -14.40 25.60 4.50
C THR A 174 -13.51 26.56 3.70
N ASP A 175 -14.03 27.27 2.70
CA ASP A 175 -13.32 28.38 2.02
C ASP A 175 -13.00 29.53 2.99
N GLU A 176 -13.96 29.90 3.85
CA GLU A 176 -13.73 30.92 4.88
C GLU A 176 -12.64 30.50 5.87
N LEU A 177 -12.56 29.22 6.22
CA LEU A 177 -11.50 28.70 7.10
C LEU A 177 -10.12 28.80 6.42
N MET A 178 -10.03 28.41 5.15
CA MET A 178 -8.79 28.47 4.38
C MET A 178 -8.28 29.89 4.19
N ASN A 179 -9.18 30.83 3.84
CA ASN A 179 -8.84 32.25 3.72
C ASN A 179 -8.30 32.86 5.03
N GLN A 180 -8.59 32.25 6.18
CA GLN A 180 -8.07 32.67 7.47
C GLN A 180 -6.77 31.96 7.87
N GLY A 181 -6.13 31.23 6.95
CA GLY A 181 -4.81 30.62 7.15
C GLY A 181 -4.84 29.25 7.81
N LEU A 182 -5.86 28.43 7.51
CA LEU A 182 -6.00 27.06 8.03
C LEU A 182 -4.74 26.20 7.76
N THR A 183 -4.18 26.26 6.55
CA THR A 183 -2.99 25.47 6.16
C THR A 183 -1.82 25.66 7.10
N LYS A 184 -1.43 26.92 7.35
CA LYS A 184 -0.30 27.26 8.21
C LYS A 184 -0.54 26.80 9.66
N ARG A 185 -1.79 26.85 10.14
CA ARG A 185 -2.16 26.35 11.47
C ARG A 185 -2.07 24.84 11.55
N VAL A 186 -2.59 24.12 10.57
CA VAL A 186 -2.51 22.65 10.53
C VAL A 186 -1.05 22.20 10.51
N LEU A 187 -0.20 22.80 9.65
CA LEU A 187 1.22 22.48 9.59
C LEU A 187 1.97 22.79 10.90
N ALA A 188 1.65 23.91 11.55
CA ALA A 188 2.20 24.23 12.86
C ALA A 188 1.81 23.17 13.91
N LEU A 189 0.52 22.82 13.99
CA LEU A 189 0.03 21.82 14.94
C LEU A 189 0.63 20.42 14.70
N VAL A 190 0.75 19.99 13.45
CA VAL A 190 1.37 18.69 13.11
C VAL A 190 2.84 18.64 13.55
N SER A 191 3.54 19.79 13.50
CA SER A 191 4.93 19.92 13.96
C SER A 191 5.08 20.04 15.49
N GLU A 192 4.11 20.65 16.16
CA GLU A 192 4.11 20.87 17.61
C GLU A 192 3.70 19.62 18.39
N ILE A 193 2.68 18.90 17.89
CA ILE A 193 2.14 17.71 18.56
C ILE A 193 3.12 16.56 18.37
N ASN A 194 3.78 16.18 19.46
CA ASN A 194 4.66 15.01 19.52
C ASN A 194 4.30 14.16 20.73
N VAL A 195 4.05 12.88 20.50
CA VAL A 195 3.68 11.89 21.53
C VAL A 195 4.68 11.90 22.68
N ALA A 196 5.99 11.95 22.40
CA ALA A 196 7.02 11.92 23.44
C ALA A 196 6.96 13.14 24.37
N ARG A 197 6.81 14.35 23.78
CA ARG A 197 6.72 15.59 24.57
C ARG A 197 5.45 15.64 25.41
N GLU A 198 4.33 15.19 24.86
CA GLU A 198 3.06 15.14 25.58
C GLU A 198 3.10 14.08 26.70
N PHE A 199 3.74 12.93 26.47
CA PHE A 199 3.94 11.93 27.51
C PHE A 199 4.84 12.44 28.64
N GLU A 200 5.92 13.17 28.33
CA GLU A 200 6.76 13.80 29.36
C GLU A 200 5.98 14.82 30.20
N ARG A 201 5.09 15.61 29.57
CA ARG A 201 4.21 16.55 30.29
C ARG A 201 3.22 15.81 31.19
N LEU A 202 2.54 14.80 30.66
CA LEU A 202 1.57 13.99 31.41
C LEU A 202 2.23 13.20 32.54
N GLN A 203 3.46 12.74 32.36
CA GLN A 203 4.20 11.98 33.38
C GLN A 203 4.56 12.84 34.59
N LYS A 204 4.89 14.13 34.40
CA LYS A 204 5.21 15.06 35.50
C LYS A 204 4.07 15.21 36.50
N GLU A 205 2.84 15.27 36.00
CA GLU A 205 1.63 15.45 36.83
C GLU A 205 0.90 14.13 37.13
N ARG A 206 1.55 12.97 36.94
CA ARG A 206 0.96 11.63 37.12
C ARG A 206 -0.33 11.41 36.31
N GLY A 207 -0.46 12.06 35.16
CA GLY A 207 -1.58 11.94 34.22
C GLY A 207 -1.55 10.70 33.34
N LEU A 208 -0.65 9.74 33.59
CA LEU A 208 -0.55 8.47 32.85
C LEU A 208 -0.89 7.28 33.76
N GLY A 209 -1.97 6.59 33.42
CA GLY A 209 -2.40 5.35 34.07
C GLY A 209 -1.71 4.08 33.55
N ASN A 210 -2.49 3.01 33.49
CA ASN A 210 -2.09 1.66 33.07
C ASN A 210 -1.62 1.62 31.60
N GLU A 211 -0.98 0.53 31.19
CA GLU A 211 -0.50 0.33 29.81
C GLU A 211 -1.59 0.51 28.75
N LYS A 212 -2.82 0.04 29.02
CA LYS A 212 -3.99 0.25 28.14
C LYS A 212 -4.28 1.74 27.93
N HIS A 213 -4.33 2.52 29.01
CA HIS A 213 -4.58 3.95 28.95
C HIS A 213 -3.45 4.69 28.24
N ARG A 214 -2.19 4.30 28.46
CA ARG A 214 -1.06 4.86 27.72
C ARG A 214 -1.18 4.59 26.22
N LYS A 215 -1.60 3.38 25.83
CA LYS A 215 -1.86 3.05 24.43
C LYS A 215 -2.99 3.91 23.85
N GLU A 216 -4.14 4.00 24.52
CA GLU A 216 -5.28 4.82 24.09
C GLU A 216 -4.92 6.30 23.92
N VAL A 217 -4.19 6.89 24.87
CA VAL A 217 -3.73 8.28 24.75
C VAL A 217 -2.76 8.45 23.58
N SER A 218 -1.83 7.51 23.38
CA SER A 218 -0.92 7.53 22.23
C SER A 218 -1.70 7.45 20.92
N ASP A 219 -2.67 6.55 20.83
CA ASP A 219 -3.47 6.33 19.62
C ASP A 219 -4.31 7.58 19.30
N LEU A 220 -4.99 8.19 20.30
CA LEU A 220 -5.73 9.45 20.12
C LEU A 220 -4.85 10.61 19.63
N ILE A 221 -3.62 10.73 20.15
CA ILE A 221 -2.67 11.76 19.69
C ILE A 221 -2.24 11.51 18.25
N LYS A 222 -1.91 10.25 17.91
CA LYS A 222 -1.51 9.86 16.55
C LYS A 222 -2.65 10.07 15.55
N GLU A 223 -3.86 9.62 15.89
CA GLU A 223 -5.06 9.80 15.07
C GLU A 223 -5.40 11.28 14.90
N SER A 224 -5.25 12.11 15.95
CA SER A 224 -5.46 13.56 15.83
C SER A 224 -4.50 14.20 14.84
N ARG A 225 -3.21 13.79 14.85
CA ARG A 225 -2.21 14.26 13.87
C ARG A 225 -2.54 13.77 12.46
N GLN A 226 -2.95 12.51 12.33
CA GLN A 226 -3.34 11.92 11.04
C GLN A 226 -4.56 12.64 10.46
N ALA A 227 -5.64 12.82 11.23
CA ALA A 227 -6.86 13.48 10.77
C ALA A 227 -6.61 14.93 10.31
N LEU A 228 -5.67 15.63 10.96
CA LEU A 228 -5.21 16.96 10.52
C LEU A 228 -4.50 16.91 9.17
N ALA A 229 -3.57 15.97 8.97
CA ALA A 229 -2.87 15.81 7.70
C ALA A 229 -3.83 15.34 6.58
N ASP A 230 -4.73 14.41 6.88
CA ASP A 230 -5.79 13.96 5.96
C ASP A 230 -6.74 15.09 5.56
N SER A 231 -6.98 16.07 6.45
CA SER A 231 -7.78 17.25 6.13
C SER A 231 -7.12 18.07 5.02
N LEU A 232 -5.80 18.27 5.08
CA LEU A 232 -5.05 18.95 4.02
C LEU A 232 -5.02 18.09 2.75
N PHE A 233 -4.77 16.79 2.86
CA PHE A 233 -4.82 15.88 1.73
C PHE A 233 -6.18 15.94 1.01
N SER A 234 -7.27 15.80 1.76
CA SER A 234 -8.64 15.88 1.24
C SER A 234 -8.91 17.22 0.57
N TRP A 235 -8.37 18.31 1.12
CA TRP A 235 -8.47 19.64 0.51
C TRP A 235 -7.83 19.64 -0.88
N THR A 236 -6.58 19.19 -0.98
CA THR A 236 -5.81 19.19 -2.23
C THR A 236 -6.41 18.31 -3.32
N CYS A 237 -7.12 17.24 -2.94
CA CYS A 237 -7.87 16.40 -3.88
C CYS A 237 -9.07 17.14 -4.50
N GLN A 238 -9.67 18.08 -3.76
CA GLN A 238 -10.88 18.79 -4.18
C GLN A 238 -10.60 20.16 -4.78
N SER A 239 -9.60 20.89 -4.27
CA SER A 239 -9.30 22.27 -4.67
C SER A 239 -7.79 22.55 -4.60
N PRO A 240 -7.24 23.36 -5.51
CA PRO A 240 -5.82 23.72 -5.46
C PRO A 240 -5.53 24.64 -4.28
N LEU A 241 -4.29 24.58 -3.77
CA LEU A 241 -3.80 25.48 -2.72
C LEU A 241 -3.33 26.81 -3.30
N SER A 242 -3.35 27.85 -2.47
CA SER A 242 -2.74 29.13 -2.79
C SER A 242 -1.21 29.03 -2.88
N LYS A 243 -0.56 30.02 -3.49
CA LYS A 243 0.90 30.11 -3.56
C LYS A 243 1.57 30.01 -2.19
N ASP A 244 1.12 30.82 -1.24
CA ASP A 244 1.73 30.89 0.09
C ASP A 244 1.53 29.60 0.89
N ASP A 245 0.39 28.95 0.72
CA ASP A 245 0.07 27.68 1.38
C ASP A 245 0.88 26.52 0.80
N THR A 246 1.06 26.49 -0.52
CA THR A 246 1.91 25.49 -1.20
C THR A 246 3.37 25.64 -0.76
N LEU A 247 3.89 26.88 -0.68
CA LEU A 247 5.24 27.13 -0.20
C LEU A 247 5.41 26.78 1.30
N ALA A 248 4.38 26.98 2.12
CA ALA A 248 4.40 26.57 3.51
C ALA A 248 4.44 25.04 3.66
N LEU A 249 3.68 24.31 2.82
CA LEU A 249 3.71 22.85 2.78
C LEU A 249 5.10 22.32 2.36
N ILE A 250 5.69 22.88 1.30
CA ILE A 250 7.06 22.55 0.88
C ILE A 250 8.07 22.84 2.01
N GLY A 251 7.96 24.00 2.65
CA GLY A 251 8.83 24.37 3.77
C GLY A 251 8.71 23.44 4.97
N HIS A 252 7.54 22.87 5.23
CA HIS A 252 7.38 21.84 6.26
C HIS A 252 8.08 20.53 5.86
N LEU A 253 7.84 20.04 4.64
CA LEU A 253 8.41 18.80 4.12
C LEU A 253 9.94 18.81 4.06
N GLU A 254 10.56 19.97 3.89
CA GLU A 254 12.02 20.15 3.97
C GLU A 254 12.63 19.75 5.33
N THR A 255 11.84 19.90 6.40
CA THR A 255 12.31 19.68 7.77
C THR A 255 12.07 18.27 8.29
N VAL A 256 11.36 17.44 7.53
CA VAL A 256 10.95 16.08 7.88
C VAL A 256 12.13 15.12 7.86
N SER A 257 12.14 14.16 8.78
CA SER A 257 13.10 13.06 8.86
C SER A 257 12.39 11.71 8.72
N ALA A 258 13.12 10.71 8.19
CA ALA A 258 12.61 9.35 8.07
C ALA A 258 12.56 8.66 9.43
N GLN A 259 11.76 7.60 9.51
CA GLN A 259 11.78 6.67 10.62
C GLN A 259 13.05 5.81 10.62
N ALA A 260 13.27 5.02 11.68
CA ALA A 260 14.49 4.22 11.84
C ALA A 260 14.64 3.10 10.80
N ASP A 261 13.54 2.66 10.21
CA ASP A 261 13.43 1.70 9.11
C ASP A 261 13.64 2.34 7.71
N GLY A 262 13.77 3.66 7.63
CA GLY A 262 13.86 4.41 6.37
C GLY A 262 12.51 4.80 5.77
N SER A 263 11.39 4.40 6.38
CA SER A 263 10.04 4.72 5.91
C SER A 263 9.57 6.11 6.34
N LEU A 264 8.51 6.60 5.71
CA LEU A 264 7.82 7.82 6.12
C LEU A 264 6.76 7.54 7.21
N ASP A 265 6.61 8.48 8.15
CA ASP A 265 5.46 8.51 9.06
C ASP A 265 4.16 8.70 8.27
N SER A 266 3.07 8.06 8.71
CA SER A 266 1.76 8.10 8.00
C SER A 266 1.24 9.53 7.84
N VAL A 267 1.52 10.39 8.83
CA VAL A 267 1.19 11.81 8.82
C VAL A 267 1.95 12.55 7.72
N ASN A 268 3.25 12.25 7.59
CA ASN A 268 4.09 12.86 6.56
C ASN A 268 3.72 12.33 5.18
N LEU A 269 3.38 11.04 5.05
CA LEU A 269 2.88 10.46 3.82
C LEU A 269 1.64 11.24 3.33
N ALA A 270 0.65 11.49 4.20
CA ALA A 270 -0.53 12.26 3.84
C ALA A 270 -0.20 13.68 3.32
N LEU A 271 0.76 14.37 3.95
CA LEU A 271 1.22 15.70 3.50
C LEU A 271 1.98 15.66 2.17
N VAL A 272 2.78 14.61 1.93
CA VAL A 272 3.46 14.39 0.65
C VAL A 272 2.43 14.12 -0.44
N MET A 273 1.45 13.27 -0.18
CA MET A 273 0.35 13.03 -1.11
C MET A 273 -0.44 14.32 -1.38
N ALA A 274 -0.66 15.16 -0.36
CA ALA A 274 -1.31 16.46 -0.54
C ALA A 274 -0.54 17.37 -1.51
N LEU A 275 0.79 17.42 -1.40
CA LEU A 275 1.63 18.15 -2.34
C LEU A 275 1.58 17.52 -3.75
N LEU A 276 1.64 16.19 -3.86
CA LEU A 276 1.58 15.50 -5.16
C LEU A 276 0.26 15.75 -5.89
N TYR A 277 -0.85 15.86 -5.18
CA TYR A 277 -2.15 16.24 -5.75
C TYR A 277 -2.23 17.73 -6.09
N CYS A 278 -1.58 18.62 -5.34
CA CYS A 278 -1.46 20.03 -5.74
C CYS A 278 -0.74 20.20 -7.07
N LEU A 279 0.25 19.35 -7.34
CA LEU A 279 1.01 19.36 -8.58
C LEU A 279 0.33 18.57 -9.70
N ASP A 280 -0.81 17.92 -9.43
CA ASP A 280 -1.44 17.06 -10.41
C ASP A 280 -2.10 17.84 -11.55
N VAL A 281 -1.80 17.43 -12.78
CA VAL A 281 -2.37 17.96 -14.03
C VAL A 281 -2.90 16.81 -14.90
N SER A 282 -2.82 15.55 -14.43
CA SER A 282 -3.15 14.36 -15.22
C SER A 282 -4.64 14.30 -15.61
N PHE A 283 -5.52 14.99 -14.88
CA PHE A 283 -6.94 15.15 -15.24
C PHE A 283 -7.15 15.95 -16.54
N VAL A 284 -6.20 16.78 -16.96
CA VAL A 284 -6.31 17.56 -18.20
C VAL A 284 -6.26 16.65 -19.44
N GLU A 285 -5.61 15.49 -19.34
CA GLU A 285 -5.56 14.49 -20.42
C GLU A 285 -6.86 13.67 -20.53
N GLN A 286 -7.65 13.56 -19.44
CA GLN A 286 -8.80 12.65 -19.36
C GLN A 286 -10.07 13.14 -20.07
N GLY A 287 -10.05 14.32 -20.70
CA GLY A 287 -11.11 14.76 -21.61
C GLY A 287 -12.51 14.82 -20.98
N THR A 288 -12.60 15.11 -19.68
CA THR A 288 -13.87 15.24 -18.95
C THR A 288 -14.71 16.40 -19.47
N GLU A 289 -16.04 16.30 -19.37
CA GLU A 289 -16.97 17.34 -19.85
C GLU A 289 -16.72 18.72 -19.19
N ASP A 290 -16.17 18.75 -17.96
CA ASP A 290 -15.82 19.96 -17.20
C ASP A 290 -14.38 20.47 -17.42
N ARG A 291 -13.70 20.02 -18.48
CA ARG A 291 -12.28 20.31 -18.73
C ARG A 291 -11.96 21.81 -18.74
N GLU A 292 -12.80 22.63 -19.36
CA GLU A 292 -12.53 24.07 -19.49
C GLU A 292 -12.65 24.81 -18.15
N ASP A 293 -13.66 24.48 -17.34
CA ASP A 293 -13.85 25.05 -16.00
C ASP A 293 -12.74 24.62 -15.03
N LEU A 294 -12.29 23.36 -15.13
CA LEU A 294 -11.18 22.83 -14.34
C LEU A 294 -9.83 23.45 -14.71
N ILE A 295 -9.62 23.76 -16.00
CA ILE A 295 -8.42 24.46 -16.49
C ILE A 295 -8.39 25.91 -15.98
N GLN A 296 -9.54 26.61 -15.99
CA GLN A 296 -9.62 27.98 -15.47
C GLN A 296 -9.43 28.04 -13.94
N ALA A 297 -9.79 26.97 -13.22
CA ALA A 297 -9.63 26.89 -11.77
C ALA A 297 -8.22 26.45 -11.31
N LEU A 298 -7.27 26.18 -12.21
CA LEU A 298 -5.92 25.72 -11.88
C LEU A 298 -4.91 26.88 -11.77
N PRO A 299 -4.36 27.19 -10.58
CA PRO A 299 -3.29 28.19 -10.43
C PRO A 299 -2.06 27.91 -11.28
N LEU A 300 -1.79 26.63 -11.57
CA LEU A 300 -0.69 26.19 -12.44
C LEU A 300 -0.80 26.69 -13.88
N LEU A 301 -2.02 26.95 -14.37
CA LEU A 301 -2.28 27.42 -15.73
C LEU A 301 -2.65 28.90 -15.79
N THR A 302 -3.18 29.45 -14.69
CA THR A 302 -3.66 30.84 -14.63
C THR A 302 -2.65 31.82 -14.01
N GLU A 303 -1.80 31.38 -13.08
CA GLU A 303 -0.92 32.25 -12.30
C GLU A 303 0.58 31.96 -12.53
N ARG A 304 1.23 32.75 -13.40
CA ARG A 304 2.69 32.64 -13.63
C ARG A 304 3.53 32.80 -12.35
N GLN A 305 3.07 33.64 -11.41
CA GLN A 305 3.77 33.88 -10.14
C GLN A 305 3.73 32.67 -9.18
N TYR A 306 2.72 31.81 -9.31
CA TYR A 306 2.61 30.56 -8.57
C TYR A 306 3.66 29.57 -9.10
N VAL A 307 3.66 29.33 -10.41
CA VAL A 307 4.59 28.42 -11.11
C VAL A 307 6.04 28.83 -10.85
N SER A 308 6.36 30.12 -11.00
CA SER A 308 7.71 30.64 -10.73
C SER A 308 8.18 30.38 -9.31
N ALA A 309 7.32 30.58 -8.31
CA ALA A 309 7.72 30.42 -6.91
C ALA A 309 7.93 28.95 -6.53
N VAL A 310 7.04 28.05 -6.99
CA VAL A 310 7.18 26.61 -6.79
C VAL A 310 8.43 26.09 -7.52
N HIS A 311 8.63 26.53 -8.77
CA HIS A 311 9.79 26.15 -9.58
C HIS A 311 11.11 26.56 -8.92
N SER A 312 11.26 27.82 -8.52
CA SER A 312 12.48 28.29 -7.82
C SER A 312 12.72 27.54 -6.51
N ARG A 313 11.66 27.16 -5.78
CA ARG A 313 11.82 26.42 -4.53
C ARG A 313 12.29 24.98 -4.73
N LEU A 314 11.86 24.32 -5.81
CA LEU A 314 12.23 22.93 -6.11
C LEU A 314 13.56 22.81 -6.86
N MET A 315 13.90 23.79 -7.71
CA MET A 315 15.17 23.87 -8.44
C MET A 315 16.30 24.38 -7.54
N ASP A 316 16.15 25.59 -7.02
CA ASP A 316 17.22 26.34 -6.34
C ASP A 316 17.13 26.24 -4.80
N GLY A 317 16.19 25.45 -4.30
CA GLY A 317 15.97 25.27 -2.86
C GLY A 317 17.14 24.60 -2.15
N GLN A 318 17.24 24.86 -0.84
CA GLN A 318 18.16 24.15 0.05
C GLN A 318 17.96 22.63 -0.04
N PRO A 319 19.02 21.82 0.15
CA PRO A 319 18.86 20.37 0.20
C PRO A 319 17.92 20.00 1.35
N TRP A 320 16.95 19.14 1.06
CA TRP A 320 16.01 18.67 2.08
C TRP A 320 16.74 17.70 3.01
N LYS A 321 16.27 17.58 4.27
CA LYS A 321 16.81 16.55 5.18
C LYS A 321 16.66 15.15 4.61
N LEU A 322 15.58 14.92 3.86
CA LEU A 322 15.35 13.69 3.11
C LEU A 322 15.52 13.96 1.61
N PRO A 323 16.69 13.62 1.02
CA PRO A 323 16.95 13.86 -0.39
C PRO A 323 16.01 13.05 -1.30
N GLY A 324 15.64 11.83 -0.90
CA GLY A 324 14.69 11.00 -1.65
C GLY A 324 13.29 11.63 -1.73
N LEU A 325 12.85 12.33 -0.70
CA LEU A 325 11.57 13.04 -0.72
C LEU A 325 11.60 14.23 -1.68
N GLN A 326 12.68 15.01 -1.65
CA GLN A 326 12.91 16.09 -2.61
C GLN A 326 12.90 15.56 -4.04
N ALA A 327 13.50 14.39 -4.27
CA ALA A 327 13.53 13.73 -5.57
C ALA A 327 12.12 13.37 -6.07
N VAL A 328 11.24 12.86 -5.21
CA VAL A 328 9.84 12.57 -5.58
C VAL A 328 9.08 13.84 -5.96
N CYS A 329 9.21 14.92 -5.18
CA CYS A 329 8.57 16.20 -5.49
C CYS A 329 9.11 16.82 -6.79
N ARG A 330 10.42 16.73 -7.04
CA ARG A 330 11.06 17.18 -8.29
C ARG A 330 10.57 16.38 -9.49
N LEU A 331 10.46 15.06 -9.37
CA LEU A 331 9.93 14.20 -10.43
C LEU A 331 8.48 14.55 -10.76
N ALA A 332 7.63 14.67 -9.72
CA ALA A 332 6.23 15.06 -9.90
C ALA A 332 6.12 16.41 -10.61
N TRP A 333 6.92 17.40 -10.18
CA TRP A 333 6.94 18.71 -10.82
C TRP A 333 7.42 18.68 -12.27
N ALA A 334 8.46 17.89 -12.57
CA ALA A 334 8.96 17.72 -13.93
C ALA A 334 7.90 17.15 -14.87
N LEU A 335 7.12 16.17 -14.39
CA LEU A 335 6.02 15.57 -15.16
C LEU A 335 4.87 16.55 -15.36
N SER A 336 4.50 17.33 -14.34
CA SER A 336 3.50 18.38 -14.46
C SER A 336 3.92 19.42 -15.50
N LEU A 337 5.16 19.90 -15.46
CA LEU A 337 5.71 20.83 -16.47
C LEU A 337 5.67 20.24 -17.88
N ARG A 338 5.94 18.93 -18.01
CA ARG A 338 5.85 18.23 -19.29
C ARG A 338 4.43 18.21 -19.83
N VAL A 339 3.43 17.92 -19.00
CA VAL A 339 2.01 18.00 -19.41
C VAL A 339 1.65 19.45 -19.80
N LEU A 340 2.06 20.42 -18.99
CA LEU A 340 1.80 21.84 -19.25
C LEU A 340 2.40 22.29 -20.59
N SER A 341 3.59 21.81 -20.96
CA SER A 341 4.25 22.14 -22.24
C SER A 341 3.46 21.65 -23.47
N GLN A 342 2.62 20.62 -23.32
CA GLN A 342 1.79 20.09 -24.40
C GLN A 342 0.48 20.88 -24.58
N LEU A 343 0.12 21.72 -23.59
CA LEU A 343 -1.09 22.52 -23.63
C LEU A 343 -0.86 23.87 -24.32
N PRO A 344 -1.84 24.41 -25.06
CA PRO A 344 -1.72 25.73 -25.71
C PRO A 344 -1.41 26.86 -24.72
N GLN A 345 -1.96 26.80 -23.50
CA GLN A 345 -1.70 27.78 -22.43
C GLN A 345 -0.27 27.68 -21.86
N GLY A 346 0.39 26.53 -22.02
CA GLY A 346 1.78 26.31 -21.59
C GLY A 346 2.81 27.15 -22.35
N GLY A 347 2.45 27.71 -23.50
CA GLY A 347 3.32 28.62 -24.26
C GLY A 347 3.75 29.87 -23.49
N ALA A 348 2.99 30.27 -22.46
CA ALA A 348 3.36 31.39 -21.58
C ALA A 348 4.37 31.01 -20.48
N LEU A 349 4.64 29.71 -20.31
CA LEU A 349 5.48 29.12 -19.25
C LEU A 349 6.76 28.45 -19.79
N VAL A 350 7.11 28.70 -21.05
CA VAL A 350 8.23 28.04 -21.75
C VAL A 350 9.54 28.08 -20.96
N GLU A 351 9.84 29.24 -20.36
CA GLU A 351 11.03 29.44 -19.50
C GLU A 351 11.14 28.42 -18.35
N PHE A 352 10.01 27.93 -17.84
CA PHE A 352 9.98 26.93 -16.76
C PHE A 352 9.86 25.51 -17.28
N THR A 353 9.16 25.30 -18.40
CA THR A 353 8.96 23.96 -18.95
C THR A 353 10.22 23.37 -19.56
N GLU A 354 11.17 24.21 -20.04
CA GLU A 354 12.47 23.74 -20.54
C GLU A 354 13.35 23.07 -19.46
N ALA A 355 13.05 23.32 -18.19
CA ALA A 355 13.78 22.72 -17.07
C ALA A 355 13.22 21.36 -16.64
N ASP A 356 12.22 20.81 -17.32
CA ASP A 356 11.62 19.50 -17.05
C ASP A 356 12.68 18.37 -17.06
N GLU A 357 13.54 18.34 -18.07
CA GLU A 357 14.58 17.32 -18.21
C GLU A 357 15.63 17.42 -17.10
N ALA A 358 16.02 18.63 -16.73
CA ALA A 358 17.01 18.88 -15.67
C ALA A 358 16.46 18.48 -14.29
N LEU A 359 15.19 18.78 -14.01
CA LEU A 359 14.50 18.34 -12.79
C LEU A 359 14.41 16.82 -12.71
N ALA A 360 14.08 16.17 -13.82
CA ALA A 360 14.05 14.71 -13.90
C ALA A 360 15.44 14.11 -13.63
N ASP A 361 16.52 14.68 -14.18
CA ASP A 361 17.88 14.21 -13.90
C ASP A 361 18.28 14.37 -12.44
N GLN A 362 17.92 15.50 -11.81
CA GLN A 362 18.13 15.72 -10.37
C GLN A 362 17.33 14.75 -9.51
N ALA A 363 16.09 14.41 -9.91
CA ALA A 363 15.28 13.42 -9.23
C ALA A 363 15.91 12.01 -9.34
N LEU A 364 16.37 11.63 -10.52
CA LEU A 364 17.08 10.37 -10.72
C LEU A 364 18.37 10.33 -9.89
N LEU A 365 19.12 11.43 -9.81
CA LEU A 365 20.33 11.51 -8.96
C LEU A 365 20.02 11.41 -7.46
N GLY A 366 18.79 11.71 -7.04
CA GLY A 366 18.32 11.57 -5.67
C GLY A 366 17.67 10.22 -5.36
N ASP A 367 17.92 9.18 -6.18
CA ASP A 367 17.39 7.82 -6.00
C ASP A 367 15.86 7.76 -5.83
N VAL A 368 15.14 8.54 -6.65
CA VAL A 368 13.67 8.69 -6.53
C VAL A 368 12.91 7.36 -6.49
N PHE A 369 13.28 6.38 -7.33
CA PHE A 369 12.59 5.09 -7.38
C PHE A 369 12.86 4.23 -6.14
N LEU A 370 14.06 4.32 -5.57
CA LEU A 370 14.40 3.64 -4.33
C LEU A 370 13.59 4.21 -3.17
N PHE A 371 13.50 5.54 -3.07
CA PHE A 371 12.74 6.20 -2.03
C PHE A 371 11.23 5.98 -2.17
N MET A 372 10.69 5.93 -3.40
CA MET A 372 9.28 5.53 -3.58
C MET A 372 9.03 4.10 -3.08
N ARG A 373 9.97 3.17 -3.29
CA ARG A 373 9.84 1.78 -2.84
C ARG A 373 9.97 1.66 -1.31
N GLU A 374 11.08 2.13 -0.75
CA GLU A 374 11.40 1.91 0.68
C GLU A 374 10.72 2.95 1.59
N GLY A 375 10.66 4.20 1.14
CA GLY A 375 10.13 5.33 1.91
C GLY A 375 8.61 5.43 1.90
N ILE A 376 7.99 5.28 0.72
CA ILE A 376 6.54 5.45 0.53
C ILE A 376 5.79 4.12 0.63
N LEU A 377 6.15 3.09 -0.15
CA LEU A 377 5.45 1.80 -0.11
C LEU A 377 5.73 1.00 1.17
N GLY A 378 6.87 1.25 1.82
CA GLY A 378 7.18 0.70 3.14
C GLY A 378 6.29 1.24 4.27
N CYS A 379 5.55 2.33 4.05
CA CYS A 379 4.65 2.89 5.04
C CYS A 379 3.32 2.10 5.10
N GLU A 380 2.94 1.63 6.30
CA GLU A 380 1.70 0.88 6.52
C GLU A 380 0.44 1.66 6.08
N GLY A 381 0.47 2.99 6.18
CA GLY A 381 -0.64 3.87 5.78
C GLY A 381 -0.86 3.94 4.26
N CYS A 382 0.12 3.55 3.43
CA CYS A 382 -0.01 3.66 1.97
C CYS A 382 -1.05 2.69 1.38
N ALA A 383 -1.20 1.50 1.98
CA ALA A 383 -2.13 0.48 1.50
C ALA A 383 -3.59 0.71 1.98
N GLN A 384 -3.82 1.69 2.86
CA GLN A 384 -5.12 1.96 3.46
C GLN A 384 -5.97 2.97 2.68
N GLU A 385 -5.34 3.76 1.80
CA GLU A 385 -6.00 4.85 1.07
C GLU A 385 -5.92 4.64 -0.45
N GLU A 386 -7.08 4.49 -1.09
CA GLU A 386 -7.20 4.22 -2.53
C GLU A 386 -6.57 5.32 -3.40
N PHE A 387 -6.79 6.58 -3.01
CA PHE A 387 -6.28 7.73 -3.73
C PHE A 387 -4.75 7.83 -3.69
N TYR A 388 -4.11 7.31 -2.63
CA TYR A 388 -2.64 7.28 -2.60
C TYR A 388 -2.10 6.35 -3.69
N ILE A 389 -2.70 5.17 -3.81
CA ILE A 389 -2.34 4.17 -4.82
C ILE A 389 -2.59 4.75 -6.22
N ARG A 390 -3.76 5.35 -6.48
CA ARG A 390 -4.05 5.98 -7.78
C ARG A 390 -3.04 7.07 -8.15
N ARG A 391 -2.64 7.91 -7.21
CA ARG A 391 -1.67 8.98 -7.48
C ARG A 391 -0.28 8.45 -7.76
N LEU A 392 0.18 7.46 -6.99
CA LEU A 392 1.48 6.81 -7.22
C LEU A 392 1.49 6.06 -8.56
N HIS A 393 0.41 5.37 -8.89
CA HIS A 393 0.20 4.76 -10.21
C HIS A 393 0.30 5.79 -11.34
N SER A 394 -0.38 6.93 -11.21
CA SER A 394 -0.28 8.03 -12.18
C SER A 394 1.17 8.50 -12.31
N LEU A 395 1.88 8.74 -11.20
CA LEU A 395 3.26 9.21 -11.23
C LEU A 395 4.21 8.24 -11.98
N ILE A 396 4.07 6.92 -11.73
CA ILE A 396 4.87 5.89 -12.39
C ILE A 396 4.54 5.83 -13.89
N THR A 397 3.25 5.79 -14.23
CA THR A 397 2.80 5.64 -15.61
C THR A 397 3.04 6.91 -16.44
N ASP A 398 2.90 8.09 -15.83
CA ASP A 398 3.17 9.40 -16.43
C ASP A 398 4.67 9.55 -16.71
N PHE A 399 5.56 9.08 -15.81
CA PHE A 399 7.00 9.04 -16.10
C PHE A 399 7.32 8.22 -17.36
N LEU A 400 6.73 7.02 -17.47
CA LEU A 400 6.96 6.14 -18.61
C LEU A 400 6.37 6.69 -19.92
N ALA A 401 5.22 7.37 -19.85
CA ALA A 401 4.52 7.89 -21.02
C ALA A 401 5.07 9.23 -21.51
N LEU A 402 5.37 10.16 -20.59
CA LEU A 402 5.74 11.54 -20.91
C LEU A 402 7.24 11.74 -21.13
N MET A 403 8.08 10.86 -20.56
CA MET A 403 9.55 10.95 -20.64
C MET A 403 10.22 9.69 -21.26
N PRO A 404 9.83 9.25 -22.47
CA PRO A 404 10.38 8.04 -23.09
C PRO A 404 11.88 8.13 -23.39
N MET A 405 12.41 9.35 -23.61
CA MET A 405 13.84 9.56 -23.83
C MET A 405 14.66 9.31 -22.56
N LYS A 406 14.15 9.68 -21.38
CA LYS A 406 14.80 9.37 -20.09
C LYS A 406 14.80 7.87 -19.84
N VAL A 407 13.69 7.18 -20.11
CA VAL A 407 13.63 5.70 -20.02
C VAL A 407 14.66 5.03 -20.94
N LYS A 408 14.83 5.54 -22.17
CA LYS A 408 15.87 5.05 -23.09
C LYS A 408 17.29 5.31 -22.56
N GLN A 409 17.55 6.48 -21.97
CA GLN A 409 18.84 6.79 -21.34
C GLN A 409 19.12 5.86 -20.15
N LEU A 410 18.13 5.58 -19.30
CA LEU A 410 18.24 4.63 -18.19
C LEU A 410 18.61 3.23 -18.68
N ARG A 411 17.99 2.76 -19.77
CA ARG A 411 18.32 1.49 -20.40
C ARG A 411 19.74 1.46 -20.93
N ASN A 412 20.12 2.44 -21.75
CA ASN A 412 21.47 2.51 -22.32
C ASN A 412 22.54 2.51 -21.22
N ARG A 413 22.31 3.26 -20.15
CA ARG A 413 23.21 3.31 -19.00
C ARG A 413 23.29 1.97 -18.27
N ALA A 414 22.17 1.27 -18.09
CA ALA A 414 22.18 -0.04 -17.47
C ALA A 414 22.93 -1.09 -18.33
N ASP A 415 22.84 -0.98 -19.67
CA ASP A 415 23.61 -1.82 -20.59
C ASP A 415 25.12 -1.53 -20.49
N GLU A 416 25.51 -0.25 -20.38
CA GLU A 416 26.89 0.18 -20.13
C GLU A 416 27.41 -0.33 -18.78
N ASP A 417 26.63 -0.15 -17.71
CA ASP A 417 26.95 -0.61 -16.36
C ASP A 417 27.10 -2.14 -16.33
N ALA A 418 26.24 -2.89 -17.01
CA ALA A 418 26.36 -4.34 -17.13
C ALA A 418 27.66 -4.77 -17.84
N ARG A 419 28.08 -4.03 -18.88
CA ARG A 419 29.37 -4.27 -19.56
C ARG A 419 30.55 -3.98 -18.64
N LEU A 420 30.49 -2.91 -17.86
CA LEU A 420 31.52 -2.57 -16.88
C LEU A 420 31.63 -3.63 -15.77
N VAL A 421 30.49 -4.11 -15.27
CA VAL A 421 30.43 -5.21 -14.29
C VAL A 421 31.06 -6.47 -14.89
N HIS A 422 30.72 -6.83 -16.12
CA HIS A 422 31.29 -7.99 -16.80
C HIS A 422 32.81 -7.85 -17.00
N MET A 423 33.29 -6.67 -17.40
CA MET A 423 34.73 -6.40 -17.54
C MET A 423 35.46 -6.48 -16.20
N SER A 424 34.87 -5.92 -15.13
CA SER A 424 35.45 -5.94 -13.79
C SER A 424 35.54 -7.36 -13.22
N LEU A 425 34.54 -8.20 -13.48
CA LEU A 425 34.54 -9.62 -13.11
C LEU A 425 35.61 -10.42 -13.87
N GLN A 426 35.88 -10.08 -15.13
CA GLN A 426 36.96 -10.71 -15.91
C GLN A 426 38.36 -10.27 -15.46
N MET A 427 38.49 -9.05 -14.94
CA MET A 427 39.75 -8.48 -14.47
C MET A 427 39.99 -8.66 -12.95
N GLU A 428 39.09 -9.35 -12.23
CA GLU A 428 39.11 -9.51 -10.76
C GLU A 428 39.27 -8.17 -10.00
N SER A 429 38.73 -7.09 -10.55
CA SER A 429 38.80 -5.74 -9.97
C SER A 429 37.55 -5.43 -9.13
N GLU A 430 37.68 -4.50 -8.18
CA GLU A 430 36.54 -3.95 -7.44
C GLU A 430 35.52 -3.30 -8.39
N LEU A 431 34.23 -3.45 -8.06
CA LEU A 431 33.13 -2.87 -8.82
C LEU A 431 33.22 -1.32 -8.79
N PRO A 432 33.00 -0.63 -9.91
CA PRO A 432 33.02 0.83 -9.94
C PRO A 432 32.00 1.42 -8.95
N SER A 433 32.41 2.39 -8.14
CA SER A 433 31.52 3.13 -7.24
C SER A 433 30.52 4.04 -7.96
N SER A 434 30.62 4.17 -9.29
CA SER A 434 29.76 4.99 -10.15
C SER A 434 28.54 4.27 -10.71
N LEU A 435 28.35 2.98 -10.37
CA LEU A 435 27.23 2.18 -10.87
C LEU A 435 25.91 2.73 -10.34
N ARG A 436 24.98 3.06 -11.24
CA ARG A 436 23.67 3.57 -10.87
C ARG A 436 22.62 2.51 -11.13
N LYS A 437 21.77 2.28 -10.12
CA LYS A 437 20.74 1.23 -10.16
C LYS A 437 19.35 1.78 -10.43
N ASP A 438 19.25 2.95 -11.07
CA ASP A 438 17.99 3.65 -11.29
C ASP A 438 16.92 2.77 -11.99
N LEU A 439 17.31 2.09 -13.08
CA LEU A 439 16.40 1.21 -13.82
C LEU A 439 16.02 -0.05 -13.02
N ASP A 440 16.97 -0.58 -12.23
CA ASP A 440 16.74 -1.71 -11.34
C ASP A 440 15.73 -1.34 -10.23
N HIS A 441 15.88 -0.16 -9.63
CA HIS A 441 14.96 0.39 -8.65
C HIS A 441 13.57 0.62 -9.26
N LEU A 442 13.47 1.13 -10.49
CA LEU A 442 12.19 1.31 -11.20
C LEU A 442 11.47 -0.02 -11.44
N MET A 443 12.18 -1.06 -11.91
CA MET A 443 11.58 -2.39 -12.15
C MET A 443 11.10 -3.02 -10.84
N ASN A 444 11.90 -2.94 -9.77
CA ASN A 444 11.50 -3.44 -8.46
C ASN A 444 10.33 -2.65 -7.86
N LEU A 445 10.29 -1.33 -8.05
CA LEU A 445 9.17 -0.48 -7.63
C LEU A 445 7.86 -0.91 -8.30
N ILE A 446 7.87 -1.10 -9.62
CA ILE A 446 6.69 -1.59 -10.37
C ILE A 446 6.31 -2.99 -9.85
N GLY A 447 7.28 -3.89 -9.70
CA GLY A 447 7.03 -5.24 -9.21
C GLY A 447 6.37 -5.28 -7.83
N GLU A 448 6.85 -4.46 -6.89
CA GLU A 448 6.30 -4.40 -5.53
C GLU A 448 4.94 -3.70 -5.50
N PHE A 449 4.80 -2.57 -6.19
CA PHE A 449 3.57 -1.78 -6.22
C PHE A 449 2.36 -2.57 -6.75
N TYR A 450 2.51 -3.28 -7.87
CA TYR A 450 1.40 -4.06 -8.47
C TYR A 450 1.24 -5.46 -7.85
N SER A 451 2.14 -5.90 -6.97
CA SER A 451 2.07 -7.23 -6.35
C SER A 451 0.88 -7.43 -5.41
N LYS A 452 0.35 -6.33 -4.85
CA LYS A 452 -0.80 -6.33 -3.95
C LYS A 452 -1.85 -5.38 -4.53
N ASP A 453 -3.09 -5.84 -4.63
CA ASP A 453 -4.22 -5.01 -5.03
C ASP A 453 -5.28 -5.06 -3.92
N PRO A 454 -5.12 -4.26 -2.85
CA PRO A 454 -6.05 -4.29 -1.71
C PRO A 454 -7.46 -3.80 -2.07
N PHE A 455 -7.59 -2.96 -3.10
CA PHE A 455 -8.86 -2.35 -3.52
C PHE A 455 -9.47 -2.99 -4.77
N GLY A 456 -8.79 -3.95 -5.40
CA GLY A 456 -9.27 -4.58 -6.64
C GLY A 456 -9.38 -3.60 -7.81
N LEU A 457 -8.49 -2.61 -7.89
CA LEU A 457 -8.53 -1.57 -8.93
C LEU A 457 -8.02 -2.06 -10.28
N GLU A 458 -7.33 -3.20 -10.32
CA GLU A 458 -6.75 -3.80 -11.53
C GLU A 458 -5.84 -2.86 -12.34
N LEU A 459 -5.17 -1.90 -11.66
CA LEU A 459 -4.28 -0.89 -12.28
C LEU A 459 -3.14 -1.50 -13.13
N GLY A 460 -2.77 -2.76 -12.86
CA GLY A 460 -1.78 -3.50 -13.64
C GLY A 460 -2.21 -3.73 -15.10
N LEU A 461 -3.51 -3.69 -15.40
CA LEU A 461 -4.04 -3.87 -16.76
C LEU A 461 -3.59 -2.78 -17.74
N GLU A 462 -3.26 -1.59 -17.25
CA GLU A 462 -2.73 -0.52 -18.11
C GLU A 462 -1.37 -0.86 -18.75
N PHE A 463 -0.63 -1.82 -18.19
CA PHE A 463 0.63 -2.29 -18.77
C PHE A 463 0.42 -3.30 -19.91
N TRP A 464 -0.79 -3.81 -20.08
CA TRP A 464 -1.12 -4.84 -21.05
C TRP A 464 -2.04 -4.28 -22.13
N CYS A 465 -1.71 -4.51 -23.40
CA CYS A 465 -2.62 -4.23 -24.51
C CYS A 465 -3.26 -5.55 -25.00
N PRO A 466 -4.60 -5.66 -25.01
CA PRO A 466 -5.28 -6.79 -25.64
C PRO A 466 -4.88 -6.84 -27.11
N THR A 467 -4.07 -7.82 -27.48
CA THR A 467 -3.68 -8.05 -28.89
C THR A 467 -4.64 -9.04 -29.55
N GLU A 468 -5.40 -9.78 -28.74
CA GLU A 468 -6.40 -10.75 -29.17
C GLU A 468 -7.79 -10.25 -28.77
N SER A 469 -8.72 -10.26 -29.72
CA SER A 469 -10.14 -10.05 -29.44
C SER A 469 -10.59 -11.16 -28.52
N LEU A 470 -10.81 -10.88 -27.23
CA LEU A 470 -11.50 -11.82 -26.35
C LEU A 470 -12.91 -12.02 -26.93
N GLN A 471 -13.08 -13.09 -27.71
CA GLN A 471 -14.39 -13.57 -28.14
C GLN A 471 -15.11 -14.10 -26.90
N HIS A 472 -15.68 -13.21 -26.11
CA HIS A 472 -16.68 -13.58 -25.12
C HIS A 472 -17.95 -14.00 -25.86
N THR A 473 -18.08 -15.31 -26.09
CA THR A 473 -19.33 -15.93 -26.50
C THR A 473 -20.21 -16.10 -25.26
N SER A 474 -20.88 -15.03 -24.81
CA SER A 474 -22.03 -15.18 -23.91
C SER A 474 -22.96 -13.96 -23.96
N LEU A 475 -24.12 -14.19 -24.62
CA LEU A 475 -25.45 -13.63 -24.35
C LEU A 475 -25.80 -12.22 -24.88
N GLN A 476 -26.36 -12.24 -26.10
CA GLN A 476 -27.56 -11.52 -26.57
C GLN A 476 -27.86 -10.08 -26.07
N GLY A 477 -27.79 -9.13 -27.01
CA GLY A 477 -28.91 -8.19 -27.23
C GLY A 477 -28.72 -6.74 -26.81
N SER A 478 -27.87 -5.97 -27.50
CA SER A 478 -28.13 -4.55 -27.73
C SER A 478 -27.36 -4.03 -28.95
N TYR A 479 -28.09 -3.39 -29.86
CA TYR A 479 -27.72 -2.91 -31.19
C TYR A 479 -27.00 -1.54 -31.15
N LEU A 480 -26.04 -1.39 -30.25
CA LEU A 480 -25.10 -0.26 -30.24
C LEU A 480 -23.68 -0.83 -30.12
N GLY A 481 -23.11 -1.15 -31.28
CA GLY A 481 -21.70 -1.49 -31.40
C GLY A 481 -20.85 -0.35 -30.86
N MET A 482 -20.32 -0.50 -29.65
CA MET A 482 -19.18 0.29 -29.19
C MET A 482 -18.05 0.06 -30.19
N ALA A 483 -17.67 1.14 -30.85
CA ALA A 483 -16.61 1.19 -31.83
C ALA A 483 -15.33 0.53 -31.32
N LEU A 484 -14.58 -0.06 -32.24
CA LEU A 484 -13.15 -0.38 -32.12
C LEU A 484 -12.38 0.81 -31.51
N GLN A 485 -12.30 0.88 -30.19
CA GLN A 485 -11.53 1.91 -29.50
C GLN A 485 -10.06 1.49 -29.59
N ARG A 486 -9.25 2.25 -30.35
CA ARG A 486 -7.78 2.08 -30.30
C ARG A 486 -7.34 2.16 -28.84
N PRO A 487 -6.45 1.28 -28.37
CA PRO A 487 -5.96 1.36 -26.99
C PRO A 487 -5.38 2.76 -26.74
N PRO A 488 -5.64 3.37 -25.56
CA PRO A 488 -5.12 4.68 -25.22
C PRO A 488 -3.60 4.72 -25.40
N HIS A 489 -3.09 5.86 -25.89
CA HIS A 489 -1.66 6.01 -26.20
C HIS A 489 -0.76 5.62 -25.02
N LYS A 490 -1.16 5.97 -23.80
CA LYS A 490 -0.49 5.61 -22.55
C LYS A 490 -0.33 4.09 -22.40
N GLN A 491 -1.40 3.31 -22.59
CA GLN A 491 -1.37 1.84 -22.53
C GLN A 491 -0.44 1.22 -23.59
N VAL A 492 -0.40 1.80 -24.80
CA VAL A 492 0.52 1.37 -25.86
C VAL A 492 1.98 1.62 -25.46
N VAL A 493 2.29 2.76 -24.84
CA VAL A 493 3.65 3.06 -24.38
C VAL A 493 4.07 2.13 -23.24
N LEU A 494 3.18 1.87 -22.28
CA LEU A 494 3.44 0.98 -21.14
C LEU A 494 3.67 -0.47 -21.60
N SER A 495 2.83 -0.98 -22.49
CA SER A 495 3.01 -2.33 -23.05
C SER A 495 4.29 -2.45 -23.88
N LYS A 496 4.63 -1.40 -24.65
CA LYS A 496 5.90 -1.31 -25.37
C LYS A 496 7.09 -1.32 -24.40
N PHE A 497 7.00 -0.62 -23.27
CA PHE A 497 8.03 -0.63 -22.23
C PHE A 497 8.28 -2.04 -21.69
N VAL A 498 7.22 -2.78 -21.31
CA VAL A 498 7.36 -4.16 -20.79
C VAL A 498 8.05 -5.08 -21.79
N ARG A 499 7.69 -4.98 -23.09
CA ARG A 499 8.31 -5.76 -24.16
C ARG A 499 9.75 -5.33 -24.42
N GLN A 500 10.00 -4.03 -24.53
CA GLN A 500 11.33 -3.49 -24.80
C GLN A 500 12.33 -3.81 -23.70
N MET A 501 11.91 -3.78 -22.43
CA MET A 501 12.79 -4.13 -21.32
C MET A 501 13.14 -5.61 -21.27
N GLY A 502 12.30 -6.49 -21.85
CA GLY A 502 12.62 -7.92 -21.99
C GLY A 502 13.50 -8.26 -23.20
N ASP A 503 13.69 -7.33 -24.13
CA ASP A 503 14.52 -7.53 -25.32
C ASP A 503 16.00 -7.28 -25.01
N LEU A 504 16.88 -8.20 -25.37
CA LEU A 504 18.34 -8.14 -25.10
C LEU A 504 18.69 -7.79 -23.64
N LEU A 505 18.00 -8.40 -22.68
CA LEU A 505 18.11 -8.09 -21.25
C LEU A 505 19.51 -8.40 -20.67
N PRO A 506 20.20 -7.43 -20.04
CA PRO A 506 21.43 -7.67 -19.29
C PRO A 506 21.22 -8.62 -18.11
N SER A 507 22.22 -9.45 -17.81
CA SER A 507 22.16 -10.40 -16.69
C SER A 507 22.00 -9.74 -15.31
N THR A 508 22.42 -8.48 -15.17
CA THR A 508 22.26 -7.66 -13.96
C THR A 508 20.80 -7.28 -13.69
N LEU A 509 19.99 -7.11 -14.75
CA LEU A 509 18.58 -6.72 -14.64
C LEU A 509 17.61 -7.91 -14.66
N TYR A 510 18.11 -9.13 -14.91
CA TYR A 510 17.30 -10.34 -15.04
C TYR A 510 16.33 -10.53 -13.88
N ILE A 511 16.84 -10.47 -12.65
CA ILE A 511 16.03 -10.67 -11.43
C ILE A 511 14.96 -9.58 -11.29
N SER A 512 15.34 -8.32 -11.51
CA SER A 512 14.45 -7.17 -11.34
C SER A 512 13.35 -7.14 -12.40
N TYR A 513 13.65 -7.55 -13.64
CA TYR A 513 12.64 -7.74 -14.67
C TYR A 513 11.64 -8.85 -14.33
N LEU A 514 12.11 -9.99 -13.78
CA LEU A 514 11.21 -11.07 -13.34
C LEU A 514 10.31 -10.63 -12.18
N ARG A 515 10.84 -9.88 -11.21
CA ARG A 515 10.06 -9.30 -10.11
C ARG A 515 9.02 -8.30 -10.61
N MET A 516 9.38 -7.48 -11.59
CA MET A 516 8.46 -6.57 -12.27
C MET A 516 7.31 -7.34 -12.92
N LEU A 517 7.61 -8.35 -13.74
CA LEU A 517 6.59 -9.20 -14.36
C LEU A 517 5.71 -9.92 -13.34
N LYS A 518 6.29 -10.36 -12.20
CA LYS A 518 5.53 -11.02 -11.13
C LYS A 518 4.48 -10.08 -10.54
N GLY A 519 4.82 -8.81 -10.30
CA GLY A 519 3.86 -7.80 -9.86
C GLY A 519 2.77 -7.53 -10.91
N LEU A 520 3.17 -7.41 -12.17
CA LEU A 520 2.25 -7.14 -13.28
C LEU A 520 1.38 -8.34 -13.69
N ALA A 521 1.66 -9.54 -13.18
CA ALA A 521 0.89 -10.77 -13.43
C ALA A 521 -0.20 -11.03 -12.37
N ASN A 522 -0.45 -10.07 -11.48
CA ASN A 522 -1.49 -10.18 -10.47
C ASN A 522 -2.89 -9.97 -11.09
N GLY A 523 -3.78 -10.94 -10.93
CA GLY A 523 -5.13 -10.94 -11.50
C GLY A 523 -5.30 -11.87 -12.72
N PRO A 524 -6.54 -12.27 -13.06
CA PRO A 524 -6.83 -13.29 -14.08
C PRO A 524 -6.46 -12.84 -15.50
N GLN A 525 -6.72 -11.58 -15.86
CA GLN A 525 -6.39 -11.05 -17.19
C GLN A 525 -4.88 -10.73 -17.31
N CYS A 526 -4.32 -10.06 -16.30
CA CYS A 526 -2.88 -9.76 -16.21
C CYS A 526 -2.01 -11.02 -16.34
N SER A 527 -2.35 -12.09 -15.61
CA SER A 527 -1.62 -13.36 -15.67
C SER A 527 -1.70 -14.01 -17.05
N HIS A 528 -2.84 -13.92 -17.74
CA HIS A 528 -2.98 -14.41 -19.11
C HIS A 528 -2.08 -13.62 -20.08
N TYR A 529 -2.05 -12.29 -19.99
CA TYR A 529 -1.17 -11.48 -20.84
C TYR A 529 0.31 -11.73 -20.56
N ALA A 530 0.70 -11.89 -19.30
CA ALA A 530 2.06 -12.26 -18.91
C ALA A 530 2.45 -13.64 -19.48
N PHE A 531 1.54 -14.62 -19.42
CA PHE A 531 1.73 -15.95 -20.01
C PHE A 531 1.96 -15.86 -21.53
N SER A 532 1.11 -15.10 -22.23
CA SER A 532 1.20 -14.90 -23.68
C SER A 532 2.50 -14.19 -24.08
N LEU A 533 2.95 -13.19 -23.31
CA LEU A 533 4.24 -12.51 -23.54
C LEU A 533 5.43 -13.49 -23.48
N LEU A 534 5.49 -14.32 -22.44
CA LEU A 534 6.55 -15.32 -22.28
C LEU A 534 6.51 -16.43 -23.34
N LYS A 535 5.31 -16.74 -23.86
CA LYS A 535 5.11 -17.65 -24.99
C LYS A 535 5.62 -17.04 -26.31
N THR A 536 5.28 -15.79 -26.60
CA THR A 536 5.76 -15.10 -27.81
C THR A 536 7.28 -14.94 -27.80
N ASN A 537 7.89 -14.68 -26.64
CA ASN A 537 9.35 -14.55 -26.51
C ASN A 537 10.12 -15.85 -26.82
N GLY A 538 9.47 -17.01 -26.70
CA GLY A 538 10.04 -18.32 -27.07
C GLY A 538 9.86 -18.69 -28.55
N ALA A 539 8.87 -18.10 -29.24
CA ALA A 539 8.61 -18.37 -30.64
C ALA A 539 9.68 -17.71 -31.54
N THR A 540 10.80 -18.41 -31.78
CA THR A 540 11.78 -17.98 -32.77
C THR A 540 11.14 -17.95 -34.15
N HIS A 541 11.26 -16.83 -34.87
CA HIS A 541 11.17 -16.80 -36.33
C HIS A 541 12.15 -17.84 -36.90
N SER A 542 11.62 -18.98 -37.34
CA SER A 542 12.35 -20.20 -37.66
C SER A 542 13.09 -20.17 -39.00
N ASP A 543 13.66 -19.04 -39.45
CA ASP A 543 14.16 -18.93 -40.82
C ASP A 543 15.54 -18.31 -41.05
N ASN A 544 16.31 -17.95 -40.02
CA ASN A 544 17.70 -17.52 -40.25
C ASN A 544 18.73 -18.34 -39.48
N LEU A 545 19.53 -19.06 -40.26
CA LEU A 545 20.43 -20.15 -39.90
C LEU A 545 21.75 -19.71 -39.24
N GLN A 546 21.74 -18.74 -38.31
CA GLN A 546 22.93 -18.41 -37.49
C GLN A 546 22.54 -17.91 -36.10
N GLY A 547 22.83 -18.72 -35.07
CA GLY A 547 22.96 -18.27 -33.68
C GLY A 547 21.74 -18.52 -32.78
N VAL A 548 21.90 -19.47 -31.87
CA VAL A 548 21.05 -19.67 -30.68
C VAL A 548 21.00 -18.37 -29.88
N SER A 549 19.89 -17.64 -29.94
CA SER A 549 19.58 -16.61 -28.95
C SER A 549 18.07 -16.39 -28.87
N GLY A 550 17.34 -17.41 -28.43
CA GLY A 550 16.01 -17.18 -27.86
C GLY A 550 16.11 -16.24 -26.65
N SER A 551 15.07 -15.45 -26.38
CA SER A 551 15.10 -14.55 -25.21
C SER A 551 15.30 -15.37 -23.93
N PRO A 552 16.20 -14.96 -23.01
CA PRO A 552 16.42 -15.64 -21.73
C PRO A 552 15.17 -15.61 -20.83
N VAL A 553 14.18 -14.79 -21.17
CA VAL A 553 12.89 -14.70 -20.47
C VAL A 553 11.79 -15.28 -21.36
N SER A 554 11.80 -16.61 -21.49
CA SER A 554 10.83 -17.40 -22.24
C SER A 554 10.54 -18.72 -21.52
N TRP A 555 9.36 -19.30 -21.78
CA TRP A 555 9.00 -20.61 -21.21
C TRP A 555 9.95 -21.72 -21.66
N GLU A 556 10.34 -21.73 -22.94
CA GLU A 556 11.26 -22.71 -23.50
C GLU A 556 12.63 -22.67 -22.81
N HIS A 557 13.23 -21.48 -22.67
CA HIS A 557 14.52 -21.32 -22.02
C HIS A 557 14.46 -21.77 -20.55
N PHE A 558 13.39 -21.43 -19.83
CA PHE A 558 13.26 -21.78 -18.42
C PHE A 558 13.10 -23.30 -18.21
N PHE A 559 12.17 -23.96 -18.89
CA PHE A 559 11.97 -25.40 -18.73
C PHE A 559 13.16 -26.21 -19.24
N HIS A 560 13.81 -25.78 -20.33
CA HIS A 560 15.05 -26.39 -20.79
C HIS A 560 16.17 -26.25 -19.74
N SER A 561 16.31 -25.08 -19.13
CA SER A 561 17.29 -24.86 -18.07
C SER A 561 17.01 -25.74 -16.84
N LEU A 562 15.75 -25.85 -16.41
CA LEU A 562 15.37 -26.74 -15.30
C LEU A 562 15.70 -28.22 -15.59
N MET A 563 15.44 -28.68 -16.82
CA MET A 563 15.81 -30.04 -17.24
C MET A 563 17.34 -30.26 -17.22
N LEU A 564 18.12 -29.29 -17.72
CA LEU A 564 19.59 -29.35 -17.65
C LEU A 564 20.11 -29.40 -16.21
N TYR A 565 19.54 -28.57 -15.31
CA TYR A 565 19.88 -28.63 -13.88
C TYR A 565 19.52 -29.99 -13.27
N HIS A 566 18.35 -30.52 -13.61
CA HIS A 566 17.90 -31.82 -13.13
C HIS A 566 18.81 -32.97 -13.60
N GLU A 567 19.22 -32.97 -14.87
CA GLU A 567 20.15 -33.97 -15.41
C GLU A 567 21.54 -33.87 -14.78
N ASN A 568 22.08 -32.66 -14.67
CA ASN A 568 23.42 -32.44 -14.12
C ASN A 568 23.49 -32.81 -12.64
N LEU A 569 22.46 -32.48 -11.85
CA LEU A 569 22.40 -32.81 -10.42
C LEU A 569 22.09 -34.28 -10.14
N ARG A 570 21.47 -35.01 -11.09
CA ARG A 570 21.30 -36.47 -10.98
C ARG A 570 22.57 -37.25 -11.32
N ARG A 571 23.44 -36.72 -12.17
CA ARG A 571 24.74 -37.33 -12.49
C ARG A 571 25.74 -37.29 -11.31
N ASP A 572 25.40 -36.61 -10.22
CA ASP A 572 26.17 -36.61 -8.96
C ASP A 572 26.03 -37.90 -8.13
N PHE A 573 25.27 -38.92 -8.58
CA PHE A 573 25.45 -40.28 -8.05
C PHE A 573 26.77 -40.85 -8.58
N PRO A 574 27.72 -41.24 -7.70
CA PRO A 574 29.05 -41.64 -8.14
C PRO A 574 28.96 -42.89 -9.01
N ASN A 575 29.20 -42.74 -10.31
CA ASN A 575 29.52 -43.86 -11.18
C ASN A 575 31.02 -44.16 -11.00
N PRO A 576 31.41 -45.33 -10.47
CA PRO A 576 32.80 -45.61 -10.11
C PRO A 576 33.80 -45.67 -11.30
N ASP A 577 33.32 -45.61 -12.55
CA ASP A 577 34.15 -45.88 -13.74
C ASP A 577 34.56 -44.64 -14.58
N ALA A 578 34.18 -43.41 -14.23
CA ALA A 578 34.40 -42.23 -15.08
C ALA A 578 35.60 -41.34 -14.68
N ALA A 579 36.71 -41.93 -14.23
CA ALA A 579 37.83 -41.18 -13.65
C ALA A 579 38.85 -40.57 -14.65
N GLN A 580 38.64 -40.59 -15.97
CA GLN A 580 39.75 -40.32 -16.91
C GLN A 580 39.60 -39.21 -17.95
N PHE A 581 38.46 -38.53 -18.11
CA PHE A 581 38.38 -37.46 -19.11
C PHE A 581 37.63 -36.19 -18.69
N ARG A 582 38.46 -35.16 -18.45
CA ARG A 582 38.31 -33.73 -18.74
C ARG A 582 37.57 -32.80 -17.76
N HIS A 583 38.32 -31.75 -17.39
CA HIS A 583 37.98 -30.39 -16.90
C HIS A 583 36.97 -30.25 -15.75
N PRO A 584 37.23 -29.33 -14.79
CA PRO A 584 36.30 -29.11 -13.68
C PRO A 584 35.04 -28.43 -14.21
N SER A 585 33.99 -29.21 -14.47
CA SER A 585 32.63 -28.68 -14.68
C SER A 585 32.20 -27.94 -13.41
N LEU A 586 31.76 -26.69 -13.54
CA LEU A 586 31.32 -25.84 -12.43
C LEU A 586 30.28 -26.60 -11.57
N ARG A 587 30.65 -26.86 -10.31
CA ARG A 587 30.16 -27.93 -9.42
C ARG A 587 28.98 -27.55 -8.51
N GLY A 588 28.03 -26.71 -8.95
CA GLY A 588 26.83 -26.40 -8.17
C GLY A 588 26.08 -25.16 -8.66
N ILE A 589 24.82 -25.02 -8.26
CA ILE A 589 24.00 -23.82 -8.54
C ILE A 589 24.66 -22.63 -7.83
N THR A 590 25.07 -21.62 -8.60
CA THR A 590 25.63 -20.39 -8.04
C THR A 590 24.55 -19.57 -7.33
N GLN A 591 24.93 -18.67 -6.42
CA GLN A 591 23.95 -17.82 -5.71
C GLN A 591 23.11 -16.97 -6.69
N ARG A 592 23.71 -16.46 -7.76
CA ARG A 592 22.99 -15.68 -8.78
C ARG A 592 21.99 -16.53 -9.58
N GLU A 593 22.37 -17.76 -9.93
CA GLU A 593 21.46 -18.71 -10.59
C GLU A 593 20.32 -19.13 -9.65
N LEU A 594 20.61 -19.34 -8.36
CA LEU A 594 19.60 -19.65 -7.35
C LEU A 594 18.57 -18.52 -7.23
N GLU A 595 19.02 -17.27 -7.16
CA GLU A 595 18.14 -16.09 -7.09
C GLU A 595 17.33 -15.91 -8.39
N GLY A 596 17.93 -16.17 -9.55
CA GLY A 596 17.23 -16.15 -10.85
C GLY A 596 16.16 -17.23 -10.96
N LEU A 597 16.49 -18.49 -10.65
CA LEU A 597 15.56 -19.62 -10.65
C LEU A 597 14.41 -19.39 -9.65
N THR A 598 14.73 -18.90 -8.45
CA THR A 598 13.72 -18.56 -7.43
C THR A 598 12.76 -17.48 -7.94
N SER A 599 13.29 -16.42 -8.55
CA SER A 599 12.45 -15.32 -9.06
C SER A 599 11.54 -15.78 -10.20
N PHE A 600 12.03 -16.65 -11.08
CA PHE A 600 11.22 -17.21 -12.17
C PHE A 600 10.16 -18.19 -11.66
N LEU A 601 10.49 -19.06 -10.69
CA LEU A 601 9.51 -19.95 -10.05
C LEU A 601 8.41 -19.17 -9.34
N GLN A 602 8.74 -18.04 -8.72
CA GLN A 602 7.74 -17.15 -8.12
C GLN A 602 6.84 -16.52 -9.17
N LEU A 603 7.38 -16.06 -10.31
CA LEU A 603 6.60 -15.56 -11.44
C LEU A 603 5.66 -16.64 -11.98
N LEU A 604 6.19 -17.84 -12.23
CA LEU A 604 5.42 -19.00 -12.69
C LEU A 604 4.28 -19.30 -11.71
N THR A 605 4.57 -19.37 -10.40
CA THR A 605 3.59 -19.63 -9.34
C THR A 605 2.47 -18.60 -9.33
N THR A 606 2.78 -17.30 -9.51
CA THR A 606 1.76 -16.25 -9.62
C THR A 606 0.88 -16.45 -10.86
N ILE A 607 1.47 -16.67 -12.03
CA ILE A 607 0.73 -16.84 -13.29
C ILE A 607 -0.23 -18.04 -13.21
N ILE A 608 0.27 -19.20 -12.77
CA ILE A 608 -0.53 -20.43 -12.70
C ILE A 608 -1.55 -20.41 -11.57
N THR A 609 -1.36 -19.56 -10.54
CA THR A 609 -2.36 -19.36 -9.49
C THR A 609 -3.61 -18.68 -10.04
N TRP A 610 -3.44 -17.68 -10.91
CA TRP A 610 -4.54 -16.86 -11.42
C TRP A 610 -5.12 -17.36 -12.75
N SER A 611 -4.33 -18.02 -13.61
CA SER A 611 -4.78 -18.47 -14.93
C SER A 611 -4.83 -20.00 -15.05
N GLU A 612 -6.04 -20.55 -15.13
CA GLU A 612 -6.25 -21.97 -15.41
C GLU A 612 -5.78 -22.37 -16.80
N ASN A 613 -6.04 -21.55 -17.82
CA ASN A 613 -5.57 -21.79 -19.18
C ASN A 613 -4.04 -21.92 -19.25
N ALA A 614 -3.32 -21.11 -18.48
CA ALA A 614 -1.86 -21.22 -18.38
C ALA A 614 -1.43 -22.53 -17.68
N ARG A 615 -2.13 -22.96 -16.62
CA ARG A 615 -1.85 -24.24 -15.93
C ARG A 615 -1.90 -25.42 -16.89
N LEU A 616 -3.02 -25.54 -17.62
CA LEU A 616 -3.26 -26.64 -18.54
C LEU A 616 -2.26 -26.60 -19.70
N ALA A 617 -2.10 -25.44 -20.36
CA ALA A 617 -1.20 -25.30 -21.50
C ALA A 617 0.28 -25.62 -21.17
N LEU A 618 0.73 -25.32 -19.95
CA LEU A 618 2.08 -25.66 -19.49
C LEU A 618 2.26 -27.15 -19.20
N CYS A 619 1.24 -27.81 -18.64
CA CYS A 619 1.30 -29.24 -18.30
C CYS A 619 1.07 -30.16 -19.49
N GLU A 620 0.26 -29.74 -20.46
CA GLU A 620 0.02 -30.47 -21.71
C GLU A 620 1.21 -30.42 -22.67
N HIS A 621 2.19 -29.53 -22.44
CA HIS A 621 3.33 -29.40 -23.34
C HIS A 621 4.20 -30.66 -23.31
N PRO A 622 4.37 -31.38 -24.44
CA PRO A 622 4.93 -32.73 -24.46
C PRO A 622 6.40 -32.81 -24.06
N GLN A 623 7.15 -31.70 -24.20
CA GLN A 623 8.59 -31.65 -23.92
C GLN A 623 8.94 -31.09 -22.55
N TRP A 624 8.05 -30.35 -21.88
CA TRP A 624 8.41 -29.65 -20.64
C TRP A 624 8.17 -30.51 -19.41
N THR A 625 7.11 -31.33 -19.41
CA THR A 625 6.75 -32.25 -18.32
C THR A 625 7.02 -31.66 -16.92
N PRO A 626 6.49 -30.45 -16.63
CA PRO A 626 6.96 -29.61 -15.52
C PRO A 626 6.85 -30.30 -14.16
N VAL A 627 5.78 -31.06 -13.94
CA VAL A 627 5.53 -31.83 -12.70
C VAL A 627 6.65 -32.85 -12.44
N VAL A 628 7.06 -33.60 -13.47
CA VAL A 628 8.08 -34.66 -13.35
C VAL A 628 9.45 -34.06 -13.07
N VAL A 629 9.82 -33.00 -13.79
CA VAL A 629 11.12 -32.33 -13.63
C VAL A 629 11.22 -31.69 -12.24
N MET A 630 10.15 -31.03 -11.79
CA MET A 630 10.10 -30.39 -10.47
C MET A 630 10.16 -31.40 -9.32
N LEU A 631 9.41 -32.50 -9.38
CA LEU A 631 9.51 -33.58 -8.40
C LEU A 631 10.90 -34.24 -8.42
N GLY A 632 11.49 -34.39 -9.61
CA GLY A 632 12.85 -34.88 -9.78
C GLY A 632 13.90 -33.97 -9.14
N LEU A 633 13.73 -32.65 -9.20
CA LEU A 633 14.59 -31.67 -8.53
C LEU A 633 14.49 -31.72 -7.00
N LEU A 634 13.32 -32.08 -6.44
CA LEU A 634 13.16 -32.26 -5.00
C LEU A 634 14.00 -33.42 -4.44
N GLN A 635 14.21 -34.45 -5.26
CA GLN A 635 15.07 -35.61 -4.93
C GLN A 635 16.57 -35.25 -4.99
N CYS A 636 16.96 -34.21 -5.73
CA CYS A 636 18.35 -33.76 -5.81
C CYS A 636 18.80 -32.97 -4.57
N SER A 637 20.11 -32.81 -4.40
CA SER A 637 20.75 -31.99 -3.36
C SER A 637 20.69 -30.50 -3.68
N VAL A 638 19.49 -29.94 -3.62
CA VAL A 638 19.17 -28.54 -3.93
C VAL A 638 19.00 -27.72 -2.63
N PRO A 639 19.36 -26.42 -2.60
CA PRO A 639 19.12 -25.55 -1.45
C PRO A 639 17.65 -25.53 -0.98
N PRO A 640 17.38 -25.39 0.34
CA PRO A 640 16.04 -25.46 0.90
C PRO A 640 15.09 -24.38 0.36
N VAL A 641 15.61 -23.18 0.07
CA VAL A 641 14.84 -22.07 -0.53
C VAL A 641 14.23 -22.49 -1.87
N LEU A 642 15.01 -23.14 -2.74
CA LEU A 642 14.53 -23.58 -4.04
C LEU A 642 13.54 -24.74 -3.92
N LYS A 643 13.75 -25.67 -2.97
CA LYS A 643 12.77 -26.73 -2.68
C LYS A 643 11.42 -26.15 -2.23
N ALA A 644 11.43 -25.12 -1.38
CA ALA A 644 10.20 -24.46 -0.94
C ALA A 644 9.44 -23.83 -2.11
N GLU A 645 10.12 -23.14 -3.04
CA GLU A 645 9.47 -22.55 -4.21
C GLU A 645 8.97 -23.58 -5.21
N VAL A 646 9.71 -24.68 -5.41
CA VAL A 646 9.25 -25.80 -6.24
C VAL A 646 7.97 -26.41 -5.67
N LEU A 647 7.90 -26.61 -4.35
CA LEU A 647 6.70 -27.12 -3.68
C LEU A 647 5.50 -26.16 -3.82
N ARG A 648 5.72 -24.85 -3.68
CA ARG A 648 4.67 -23.85 -3.92
C ARG A 648 4.17 -23.86 -5.37
N CYS A 649 5.08 -24.02 -6.32
CA CYS A 649 4.74 -24.12 -7.74
C CYS A 649 3.90 -25.37 -8.02
N LEU A 650 4.31 -26.54 -7.49
CA LEU A 650 3.54 -27.79 -7.60
C LEU A 650 2.15 -27.67 -6.95
N ALA A 651 2.06 -27.04 -5.78
CA ALA A 651 0.76 -26.78 -5.12
C ALA A 651 -0.14 -25.89 -5.98
N ALA A 652 0.42 -24.89 -6.67
CA ALA A 652 -0.35 -24.03 -7.56
C ALA A 652 -0.80 -24.75 -8.85
N PHE A 653 0.00 -25.67 -9.40
CA PHE A 653 -0.44 -26.57 -10.48
C PHE A 653 -1.59 -27.49 -10.04
N GLY A 654 -1.54 -28.00 -8.81
CA GLY A 654 -2.58 -28.85 -8.22
C GLY A 654 -3.93 -28.19 -7.99
N LYS A 655 -4.09 -26.88 -8.27
CA LYS A 655 -5.39 -26.20 -8.21
C LYS A 655 -6.37 -26.66 -9.30
N SER A 656 -5.87 -27.18 -10.42
CA SER A 656 -6.73 -27.78 -11.44
C SER A 656 -6.90 -29.28 -11.17
N PRO A 657 -8.14 -29.81 -11.19
CA PRO A 657 -8.44 -31.18 -10.76
C PRO A 657 -7.75 -32.24 -11.62
N GLU A 658 -7.63 -32.00 -12.93
CA GLU A 658 -6.96 -32.90 -13.89
C GLU A 658 -5.48 -33.08 -13.56
N ILE A 659 -4.79 -31.98 -13.20
CA ILE A 659 -3.37 -31.99 -12.85
C ILE A 659 -3.18 -32.57 -11.46
N ALA A 660 -4.11 -32.33 -10.53
CA ALA A 660 -4.02 -32.80 -9.14
C ALA A 660 -3.92 -34.33 -9.04
N ALA A 661 -4.71 -35.07 -9.83
CA ALA A 661 -4.68 -36.54 -9.84
C ALA A 661 -3.31 -37.08 -10.32
N SER A 662 -2.79 -36.53 -11.42
CA SER A 662 -1.48 -36.89 -11.97
C SER A 662 -0.32 -36.51 -11.03
N LEU A 663 -0.43 -35.34 -10.39
CA LEU A 663 0.52 -34.87 -9.38
C LEU A 663 0.56 -35.81 -8.18
N TRP A 664 -0.60 -36.24 -7.68
CA TRP A 664 -0.69 -37.15 -6.54
C TRP A 664 -0.03 -38.50 -6.82
N GLN A 665 -0.33 -39.11 -7.97
CA GLN A 665 0.30 -40.36 -8.42
C GLN A 665 1.82 -40.21 -8.57
N SER A 666 2.28 -39.09 -9.15
CA SER A 666 3.71 -38.79 -9.31
C SER A 666 4.41 -38.59 -7.96
N LEU A 667 3.72 -38.02 -6.98
CA LEU A 667 4.22 -37.79 -5.64
C LEU A 667 4.35 -39.11 -4.84
N GLU A 668 3.35 -40.00 -4.95
CA GLU A 668 3.42 -41.36 -4.40
C GLU A 668 4.59 -42.15 -4.98
N TYR A 669 4.76 -42.10 -6.31
CA TYR A 669 5.84 -42.79 -7.01
C TYR A 669 7.24 -42.27 -6.64
N THR A 670 7.38 -40.95 -6.44
CA THR A 670 8.68 -40.33 -6.12
C THR A 670 9.08 -40.47 -4.65
N GLN A 671 8.21 -41.02 -3.79
CA GLN A 671 8.41 -41.25 -2.35
C GLN A 671 8.97 -40.04 -1.58
N VAL A 672 8.78 -38.81 -2.08
CA VAL A 672 9.31 -37.59 -1.45
C VAL A 672 8.72 -37.36 -0.06
N ILE A 673 7.49 -37.84 0.18
CA ILE A 673 6.78 -37.77 1.47
C ILE A 673 6.83 -39.12 2.23
N LEU A 674 7.18 -40.22 1.55
CA LEU A 674 7.11 -41.58 2.07
C LEU A 674 8.49 -42.26 2.05
N GLN A 675 9.47 -41.68 2.76
CA GLN A 675 10.37 -42.56 3.51
C GLN A 675 9.61 -42.96 4.77
N THR A 676 8.69 -43.91 4.64
CA THR A 676 8.25 -44.68 5.80
C THR A 676 9.50 -45.34 6.34
N VAL A 677 10.03 -44.76 7.42
CA VAL A 677 11.07 -45.39 8.23
C VAL A 677 10.56 -46.78 8.57
N ASP A 678 11.12 -47.80 7.93
CA ASP A 678 11.08 -49.14 8.47
C ASP A 678 11.74 -49.03 9.85
N ARG A 679 10.90 -49.10 10.89
CA ARG A 679 11.31 -49.03 12.30
C ARG A 679 12.12 -50.27 12.66
N THR A 680 13.36 -50.34 12.20
CA THR A 680 14.39 -51.22 12.78
C THR A 680 15.78 -50.60 12.58
N GLY A 681 16.26 -49.84 13.57
CA GLY A 681 17.69 -49.55 13.68
C GLY A 681 18.01 -48.12 14.09
N GLN A 682 18.62 -48.00 15.26
CA GLN A 682 19.12 -46.77 15.88
C GLN A 682 20.09 -45.99 14.99
N ALA A 683 19.84 -44.70 14.78
CA ALA A 683 20.89 -43.67 14.71
C ALA A 683 20.26 -42.29 14.94
N ALA A 684 20.75 -41.59 15.97
CA ALA A 684 20.24 -40.30 16.43
C ALA A 684 20.95 -39.13 15.73
N GLY A 685 20.18 -38.08 15.46
CA GLY A 685 20.64 -36.68 15.45
C GLY A 685 21.09 -36.12 14.11
N ILE A 686 20.13 -35.72 13.26
CA ILE A 686 20.10 -34.54 12.33
C ILE A 686 18.73 -34.48 11.58
N GLU A 687 17.67 -35.16 12.05
CA GLU A 687 16.43 -35.32 11.26
C GLU A 687 15.27 -34.40 11.64
N THR A 688 15.42 -33.51 12.62
CA THR A 688 14.30 -32.70 13.15
C THR A 688 13.91 -31.48 12.30
N GLU A 689 14.74 -31.01 11.35
CA GLU A 689 14.38 -29.89 10.47
C GLU A 689 13.62 -30.32 9.20
N LYS A 690 13.76 -31.56 8.74
CA LYS A 690 13.08 -32.04 7.51
C LYS A 690 11.61 -32.40 7.76
N VAL A 691 11.26 -32.81 8.97
CA VAL A 691 9.88 -33.18 9.35
C VAL A 691 9.00 -31.94 9.49
N GLY A 692 9.51 -30.82 10.01
CA GLY A 692 8.72 -29.58 10.17
C GLY A 692 8.29 -28.93 8.85
N VAL A 693 9.10 -29.04 7.80
CA VAL A 693 8.75 -28.54 6.46
C VAL A 693 7.72 -29.45 5.78
N ALA A 694 7.84 -30.77 5.95
CA ALA A 694 6.87 -31.73 5.42
C ALA A 694 5.49 -31.58 6.08
N ASP A 695 5.46 -31.34 7.40
CA ASP A 695 4.22 -31.09 8.14
C ASP A 695 3.53 -29.79 7.69
N ALA A 696 4.28 -28.70 7.52
CA ALA A 696 3.74 -27.44 7.00
C ALA A 696 3.23 -27.55 5.55
N VAL A 697 3.90 -28.34 4.71
CA VAL A 697 3.49 -28.61 3.33
C VAL A 697 2.22 -29.45 3.29
N LEU A 698 2.13 -30.49 4.14
CA LEU A 698 0.91 -31.27 4.34
C LEU A 698 -0.23 -30.40 4.88
N GLU A 699 0.03 -29.49 5.81
CA GLU A 699 -0.99 -28.58 6.37
C GLU A 699 -1.52 -27.60 5.31
N VAL A 700 -0.65 -27.10 4.42
CA VAL A 700 -1.03 -26.23 3.29
C VAL A 700 -1.80 -27.01 2.23
N PHE A 701 -1.36 -28.22 1.89
CA PHE A 701 -2.10 -29.12 0.98
C PHE A 701 -3.47 -29.50 1.57
N HIS A 702 -3.54 -29.77 2.87
CA HIS A 702 -4.77 -30.15 3.57
C HIS A 702 -5.70 -28.94 3.81
N LYS A 703 -5.18 -27.71 3.88
CA LYS A 703 -5.97 -26.45 3.84
C LYS A 703 -6.51 -26.16 2.45
N LEU A 704 -5.70 -26.31 1.41
CA LEU A 704 -6.10 -26.12 0.00
C LEU A 704 -7.16 -27.13 -0.44
N LEU A 705 -7.10 -28.36 0.08
CA LEU A 705 -8.13 -29.40 -0.13
C LEU A 705 -9.41 -29.16 0.70
N ARG A 706 -9.38 -28.31 1.75
CA ARG A 706 -10.55 -27.99 2.59
C ARG A 706 -11.45 -26.90 2.02
N ASP A 707 -10.99 -26.11 1.06
CA ASP A 707 -11.81 -25.08 0.40
C ASP A 707 -12.66 -25.64 -0.76
N TYR A 708 -12.69 -26.97 -0.92
CA TYR A 708 -13.67 -27.67 -1.75
C TYR A 708 -14.62 -28.47 -0.84
N GLU A 709 -15.87 -28.03 -0.73
CA GLU A 709 -16.95 -28.82 -0.12
C GLU A 709 -17.54 -29.76 -1.18
N PRO A 710 -17.26 -31.07 -1.13
CA PRO A 710 -17.82 -32.04 -2.06
C PRO A 710 -19.35 -32.11 -1.89
N GLN A 711 -20.08 -31.99 -2.99
CA GLN A 711 -21.53 -32.14 -3.00
C GLN A 711 -21.90 -33.62 -3.24
N PRO A 712 -23.02 -34.12 -2.70
CA PRO A 712 -23.47 -35.50 -2.94
C PRO A 712 -23.66 -35.87 -4.42
N SER A 713 -23.76 -34.88 -5.31
CA SER A 713 -23.84 -35.04 -6.76
C SER A 713 -22.51 -35.43 -7.44
N ASP A 714 -21.37 -35.30 -6.76
CA ASP A 714 -20.06 -35.68 -7.29
C ASP A 714 -19.82 -37.19 -7.25
N PHE A 715 -20.72 -37.93 -6.59
CA PHE A 715 -20.71 -39.39 -6.53
C PHE A 715 -21.88 -39.96 -7.34
N VAL A 716 -21.80 -39.86 -8.68
CA VAL A 716 -22.70 -40.62 -9.55
C VAL A 716 -22.12 -42.01 -9.78
N GLN A 717 -22.94 -43.00 -9.43
CA GLN A 717 -22.73 -44.42 -9.67
C GLN A 717 -22.66 -44.71 -11.17
N GLU A 718 -21.50 -45.11 -11.68
CA GLU A 718 -21.43 -45.88 -12.93
C GLU A 718 -21.01 -47.32 -12.62
N ILE A 719 -21.94 -48.21 -12.93
CA ILE A 719 -21.83 -49.67 -12.85
C ILE A 719 -21.04 -50.13 -14.08
N VAL A 720 -19.89 -50.75 -13.87
CA VAL A 720 -19.21 -51.53 -14.90
C VAL A 720 -19.32 -53.00 -14.52
N GLU A 721 -20.22 -53.72 -15.19
CA GLU A 721 -20.26 -55.17 -15.17
C GLU A 721 -19.10 -55.74 -16.00
N LEU A 722 -18.22 -56.51 -15.37
CA LEU A 722 -17.29 -57.40 -16.05
C LEU A 722 -17.57 -58.84 -15.60
N GLN A 723 -18.01 -59.66 -16.56
CA GLN A 723 -18.22 -61.09 -16.42
C GLN A 723 -16.90 -61.84 -16.14
N GLY A 724 -16.93 -62.78 -15.20
CA GLY A 724 -16.18 -64.03 -15.31
C GLY A 724 -14.98 -64.24 -14.37
N GLU A 725 -15.27 -64.87 -13.22
CA GLU A 725 -14.40 -65.79 -12.44
C GLU A 725 -13.25 -65.27 -11.54
N GLN A 726 -13.65 -65.09 -10.26
CA GLN A 726 -13.10 -65.63 -9.01
C GLN A 726 -11.58 -65.71 -8.76
N LEU A 727 -11.11 -64.85 -7.84
CA LEU A 727 -10.22 -65.23 -6.74
C LEU A 727 -10.66 -64.48 -5.46
N ARG A 728 -10.81 -65.23 -4.35
CA ARG A 728 -11.41 -64.79 -3.07
C ARG A 728 -10.60 -63.68 -2.37
N PRO A 729 -11.24 -62.69 -1.73
CA PRO A 729 -10.54 -61.69 -0.91
C PRO A 729 -10.15 -62.26 0.47
N GLN A 730 -8.87 -62.10 0.83
CA GLN A 730 -8.42 -62.18 2.23
C GLN A 730 -8.84 -60.90 2.97
N ALA A 731 -9.20 -61.06 4.25
CA ALA A 731 -9.79 -60.05 5.12
C ALA A 731 -8.89 -58.82 5.38
N PRO A 732 -9.47 -57.64 5.66
CA PRO A 732 -8.70 -56.44 6.00
C PRO A 732 -8.06 -56.56 7.40
N GLY A 733 -6.75 -56.29 7.46
CA GLY A 733 -6.01 -56.10 8.71
C GLY A 733 -6.32 -54.75 9.38
N PRO A 734 -5.92 -54.56 10.66
CA PRO A 734 -6.59 -53.66 11.58
C PRO A 734 -6.29 -52.17 11.34
N GLN A 735 -7.33 -51.36 11.57
CA GLN A 735 -7.29 -49.90 11.70
C GLN A 735 -6.26 -49.46 12.77
N PRO A 736 -5.49 -48.38 12.55
CA PRO A 736 -4.76 -47.74 13.64
C PRO A 736 -5.76 -47.03 14.57
N HIS A 737 -5.77 -47.46 15.84
CA HIS A 737 -6.48 -46.81 16.94
C HIS A 737 -6.04 -45.34 17.09
N VAL A 738 -7.01 -44.42 16.99
CA VAL A 738 -6.92 -43.05 17.51
C VAL A 738 -7.27 -43.10 19.00
N PRO A 739 -6.45 -42.59 19.94
CA PRO A 739 -6.85 -42.50 21.34
C PRO A 739 -7.92 -41.40 21.52
N PRO A 740 -8.93 -41.59 22.37
CA PRO A 740 -9.99 -40.60 22.57
C PRO A 740 -9.46 -39.41 23.38
N VAL A 741 -9.73 -38.20 22.89
CA VAL A 741 -9.58 -36.95 23.64
C VAL A 741 -10.66 -36.91 24.73
N GLU A 742 -10.25 -37.04 25.99
CA GLU A 742 -11.14 -36.80 27.14
C GLU A 742 -11.61 -35.34 27.14
N ARG A 743 -12.94 -35.17 27.14
CA ARG A 743 -13.62 -33.90 27.38
C ARG A 743 -13.48 -33.51 28.84
N LEU A 744 -12.71 -32.47 29.14
CA LEU A 744 -12.88 -31.72 30.39
C LEU A 744 -13.99 -30.69 30.20
N GLY A 745 -15.17 -31.02 30.72
CA GLY A 745 -16.22 -30.06 31.08
C GLY A 745 -16.04 -29.54 32.51
N PRO A 746 -16.86 -28.56 32.93
CA PRO A 746 -16.40 -27.40 33.69
C PRO A 746 -16.38 -27.58 35.21
N ARG A 747 -15.41 -26.95 35.86
CA ARG A 747 -15.52 -26.33 37.20
C ARG A 747 -14.67 -25.08 37.26
#